data_AF-A0AAX3A2K0-F1
#
_entry.id   AF-A0AAX3A2K0-F1
#
_cell.length_a   1.000
_cell.length_b   1.000
_cell.length_c   1.000
_cell.angle_alpha   90.00
_cell.angle_beta   90.00
_cell.angle_gamma   90.00
#
_symmetry.space_group_name_H-M   'P 1'
#
loop_
_entity.id
_entity.type
_entity.pdbx_description
1 polymer ?
#
loop_
_entity_poly.entity_id
_entity_poly.type
_entity_poly.pdbx_seq_one_letter_code
_entity_poly.pdbx_strand_id
1 'polypeptide(L)'
;MFVTDESASGPTVIYSASDLAAAARCEYALLRSFDAQLGRGPAVSSDDELLARTAQLGGDHEQRHLEDLRADSEVTVIGRPSYTAAGLSAAATATLEAVQRRDPVIYQAAMFDGRFAGFADFLIWDGERYRLRDTKLSRSVKVEALLQLAAYADVLSGAGVPVADEVDLVLGDGAMSSYRVDELLAVYRPRRAALQALLDDHLTGGTAVHWSDDTVRACFGCGECEQQIRATDDLFLVAGMRSSQRARLIEAGVTTTRQLADRAEAVPGLAQRALTALRGQARLQVAPRPDGKPLYEVVDPQPLMLLPDPDKGDLFFDYEGDPLWTANGQDWGLEYLWGVLGAEGNFQALWAHDRASERQVLIDFLDLVRKRRKRFPKMHIYHYAPYERSTLLRLAGRYGVGENDVDDLLRNGILVDLLPLVRKSIRVGTENYSIKSLEPLYMGNELRDGEVTKATDSITEYARYCALREAGHHDEAATVLKEIEDYNRYDCRSTHRLRDWLINRAFEAEVPPRGPQPVRDGAPIEKADAVDRKLLRFAGDGVEPRTPEQQAVALIAAARGFHKREDKPFWWGHFDRLNNPVDEWADSTGVFVAEKAEVITDWHTPPRARKPQRQVLLTGAIDAGELGTDVYALYTPPAPAGLSDDPDRRGFGSATVIGCDNPDAPTEVLITERQPKDGEIFTQVPFALTPGPPINTRPLQVSIDSTAATVSAGLPALPADAVTDVLLRRPPRTLTGGPLPRNGDTAADITAALLDLDCSYIAVHGPPGTGKTHTSAQIIARLVNEHRWRIGIVAQSHAVIEHLLDQVLDAGVAPERVAKKRKGDDPRWTAISENAYASFISDHPGCVIGGTAWDFANEARVPRQCLDLLVIEEAGQFNLANTIAVAPAARNLLLLGDPQQLPQVCQGTHPAPVDDSALGWLVEGAHTLPVDRGYFLDCSFRMHPAVCGPVSRLSYDGRLQSHEKVSAARKLDSIEPGVRVLEVPHLGNSTDSPEEADAIVAAITGLLGTTWTDEHGSTPLSQEHFLVVTPYNAQVTTVRRALDAAGLTDVQAGTVDKFQGRQAPVVFVSMTASSAADVPRGIGFLLNRNRLNVAISRAKYVAYIVRSPQLTDYLPAQPNSLIALGAFLALTDPVVHRSGD
;
A
#
# COMPACT_ATOMS: atom_id res chain seq x y z
N MET A 1 5.95 -33.97 -9.41
CA MET A 1 5.48 -35.00 -8.45
C MET A 1 5.54 -36.41 -9.05
N PHE A 2 5.75 -37.46 -8.24
CA PHE A 2 5.58 -38.88 -8.60
C PHE A 2 5.39 -39.76 -7.36
N VAL A 3 4.94 -41.01 -7.52
CA VAL A 3 4.75 -41.99 -6.42
C VAL A 3 5.88 -43.02 -6.44
N THR A 4 6.40 -43.37 -5.25
CA THR A 4 7.38 -44.45 -5.08
C THR A 4 6.88 -45.49 -4.06
N ASP A 5 7.16 -46.77 -4.34
CA ASP A 5 6.84 -47.92 -3.47
C ASP A 5 8.04 -48.36 -2.61
N GLU A 6 9.16 -47.63 -2.65
CA GLU A 6 10.42 -48.02 -1.99
C GLU A 6 10.42 -47.79 -0.46
N SER A 7 9.34 -47.25 0.12
CA SER A 7 9.24 -46.99 1.56
C SER A 7 8.70 -48.22 2.33
N ALA A 8 9.25 -48.50 3.52
CA ALA A 8 8.75 -49.56 4.40
C ALA A 8 7.31 -49.30 4.94
N SER A 9 6.77 -48.10 4.71
CA SER A 9 5.47 -47.59 5.18
C SER A 9 4.38 -47.56 4.09
N GLY A 10 4.66 -48.02 2.87
CA GLY A 10 3.71 -48.00 1.74
C GLY A 10 4.04 -46.94 0.67
N PRO A 11 3.16 -46.74 -0.34
CA PRO A 11 3.38 -45.80 -1.42
C PRO A 11 3.49 -44.37 -0.88
N THR A 12 4.56 -43.66 -1.27
CA THR A 12 4.86 -42.30 -0.81
C THR A 12 4.89 -41.34 -2.00
N VAL A 13 4.25 -40.18 -1.86
CA VAL A 13 4.27 -39.12 -2.87
C VAL A 13 5.50 -38.24 -2.69
N ILE A 14 6.34 -38.16 -3.74
CA ILE A 14 7.47 -37.24 -3.84
C ILE A 14 7.06 -35.99 -4.60
N TYR A 15 7.19 -34.83 -3.96
CA TYR A 15 6.81 -33.52 -4.49
C TYR A 15 7.99 -32.53 -4.51
N SER A 16 7.80 -31.43 -5.22
CA SER A 16 8.76 -30.34 -5.40
C SER A 16 8.21 -29.01 -4.87
N ALA A 17 9.04 -27.97 -4.86
CA ALA A 17 8.59 -26.62 -4.49
C ALA A 17 7.51 -26.08 -5.45
N SER A 18 7.56 -26.45 -6.73
CA SER A 18 6.55 -26.08 -7.73
C SER A 18 5.19 -26.71 -7.44
N ASP A 19 5.17 -27.92 -6.89
CA ASP A 19 3.93 -28.61 -6.49
C ASP A 19 3.28 -27.91 -5.27
N LEU A 20 4.10 -27.43 -4.31
CA LEU A 20 3.62 -26.61 -3.18
C LEU A 20 3.01 -25.30 -3.64
N ALA A 21 3.70 -24.60 -4.55
CA ALA A 21 3.17 -23.39 -5.18
C ALA A 21 1.86 -23.67 -5.94
N ALA A 22 1.77 -24.81 -6.63
CA ALA A 22 0.56 -25.21 -7.36
C ALA A 22 -0.62 -25.47 -6.42
N ALA A 23 -0.46 -26.26 -5.35
CA ALA A 23 -1.50 -26.46 -4.33
C ALA A 23 -1.95 -25.13 -3.72
N ALA A 24 -0.97 -24.28 -3.40
CA ALA A 24 -1.24 -23.04 -2.74
C ALA A 24 -1.99 -22.04 -3.65
N ARG A 25 -1.85 -22.15 -4.98
CA ARG A 25 -2.72 -21.47 -5.94
C ARG A 25 -4.07 -22.15 -6.08
N CYS A 26 -4.10 -23.45 -6.35
CA CYS A 26 -5.32 -24.23 -6.54
C CYS A 26 -5.09 -25.72 -6.26
N GLU A 27 -5.69 -26.23 -5.18
CA GLU A 27 -5.61 -27.64 -4.80
C GLU A 27 -6.33 -28.52 -5.83
N TYR A 28 -7.49 -28.07 -6.32
CA TYR A 28 -8.23 -28.77 -7.37
C TYR A 28 -7.37 -29.00 -8.62
N ALA A 29 -6.71 -27.96 -9.14
CA ALA A 29 -5.86 -28.08 -10.34
C ALA A 29 -4.64 -28.97 -10.10
N LEU A 30 -4.02 -28.90 -8.91
CA LEU A 30 -2.94 -29.81 -8.56
C LEU A 30 -3.41 -31.27 -8.54
N LEU A 31 -4.53 -31.56 -7.87
CA LEU A 31 -5.08 -32.92 -7.78
C LEU A 31 -5.51 -33.44 -9.16
N ARG A 32 -6.05 -32.58 -10.04
CA ARG A 32 -6.34 -32.93 -11.45
C ARG A 32 -5.08 -33.32 -12.22
N SER A 33 -4.00 -32.55 -12.07
CA SER A 33 -2.71 -32.90 -12.65
C SER A 33 -2.14 -34.19 -12.06
N PHE A 34 -2.35 -34.43 -10.76
CA PHE A 34 -1.92 -35.66 -10.09
C PHE A 34 -2.71 -36.87 -10.57
N ASP A 35 -4.04 -36.75 -10.68
CA ASP A 35 -4.92 -37.79 -11.22
C ASP A 35 -4.53 -38.15 -12.65
N ALA A 36 -4.15 -37.18 -13.48
CA ALA A 36 -3.63 -37.45 -14.83
C ALA A 36 -2.35 -38.32 -14.78
N GLN A 37 -1.43 -38.04 -13.86
CA GLN A 37 -0.21 -38.85 -13.65
C GLN A 37 -0.53 -40.25 -13.11
N LEU A 38 -1.56 -40.39 -12.28
CA LEU A 38 -2.06 -41.67 -11.76
C LEU A 38 -2.94 -42.45 -12.75
N GLY A 39 -3.22 -41.88 -13.94
CA GLY A 39 -4.11 -42.47 -14.94
C GLY A 39 -5.61 -42.44 -14.57
N ARG A 40 -6.00 -41.60 -13.61
CA ARG A 40 -7.37 -41.44 -13.10
C ARG A 40 -8.17 -40.34 -13.85
N GLY A 41 -7.57 -39.64 -14.80
CA GLY A 41 -8.21 -38.57 -15.57
C GLY A 41 -7.50 -38.22 -16.89
N PRO A 42 -8.11 -37.36 -17.73
CA PRO A 42 -7.50 -36.89 -18.97
C PRO A 42 -6.25 -36.06 -18.70
N ALA A 43 -5.31 -36.07 -19.65
CA ALA A 43 -4.10 -35.25 -19.59
C ALA A 43 -4.46 -33.75 -19.56
N VAL A 44 -3.80 -33.00 -18.68
CA VAL A 44 -3.90 -31.54 -18.61
C VAL A 44 -3.03 -30.95 -19.73
N SER A 45 -3.57 -30.07 -20.57
CA SER A 45 -2.77 -29.45 -21.64
C SER A 45 -1.78 -28.44 -21.06
N SER A 46 -0.51 -28.53 -21.43
CA SER A 46 0.53 -27.57 -21.02
C SER A 46 1.37 -27.13 -22.21
N ASP A 47 0.74 -26.50 -23.20
CA ASP A 47 1.46 -25.85 -24.29
C ASP A 47 1.26 -24.33 -24.18
N ASP A 48 2.23 -23.66 -23.58
CA ASP A 48 2.33 -22.20 -23.58
C ASP A 48 3.75 -21.83 -24.05
N GLU A 49 3.85 -21.40 -25.31
CA GLU A 49 5.11 -21.00 -25.96
C GLU A 49 5.84 -19.89 -25.19
N LEU A 50 5.10 -19.05 -24.47
CA LEU A 50 5.65 -18.02 -23.58
C LEU A 50 6.41 -18.63 -22.39
N LEU A 51 5.93 -19.77 -21.86
CA LEU A 51 6.54 -20.46 -20.72
C LEU A 51 7.85 -21.15 -21.13
N ALA A 52 7.91 -21.72 -22.34
CA ALA A 52 9.13 -22.27 -22.91
C ALA A 52 10.21 -21.19 -23.11
N ARG A 53 9.84 -20.02 -23.65
CA ARG A 53 10.74 -18.87 -23.82
C ARG A 53 11.27 -18.37 -22.47
N THR A 54 10.41 -18.28 -21.47
CA THR A 54 10.79 -17.86 -20.11
C THR A 54 11.81 -18.81 -19.49
N ALA A 55 11.64 -20.12 -19.69
CA ALA A 55 12.57 -21.13 -19.18
C ALA A 55 13.96 -21.05 -19.82
N GLN A 56 14.04 -20.85 -21.14
CA GLN A 56 15.31 -20.70 -21.86
C GLN A 56 16.09 -19.47 -21.36
N LEU A 57 15.46 -18.29 -21.36
CA LEU A 57 16.09 -17.06 -20.90
C LEU A 57 16.53 -17.14 -19.43
N GLY A 58 15.78 -17.89 -18.60
CA GLY A 58 16.16 -18.16 -17.21
C GLY A 58 17.45 -18.95 -17.08
N GLY A 59 17.64 -20.00 -17.88
CA GLY A 59 18.89 -20.77 -17.90
C GLY A 59 20.10 -19.93 -18.34
N ASP A 60 19.92 -19.05 -19.33
CA ASP A 60 20.99 -18.14 -19.78
C ASP A 60 21.39 -17.12 -18.71
N HIS A 61 20.45 -16.72 -17.84
CA HIS A 61 20.74 -15.85 -16.70
C HIS A 61 21.49 -16.58 -15.58
N GLU A 62 21.06 -17.79 -15.23
CA GLU A 62 21.74 -18.66 -14.25
C GLU A 62 23.19 -18.94 -14.68
N GLN A 63 23.40 -19.25 -15.96
CA GLN A 63 24.72 -19.55 -16.52
C GLN A 63 25.67 -18.34 -16.46
N ARG A 64 25.18 -17.12 -16.72
CA ARG A 64 25.99 -15.89 -16.56
C ARG A 64 26.46 -15.70 -15.12
N HIS A 65 25.57 -15.90 -14.15
CA HIS A 65 25.94 -15.77 -12.74
C HIS A 65 26.95 -16.84 -12.29
N LEU A 66 26.82 -18.06 -12.81
CA LEU A 66 27.81 -19.13 -12.58
C LEU A 66 29.20 -18.75 -13.13
N GLU A 67 29.27 -18.11 -14.30
CA GLU A 67 30.53 -17.65 -14.89
C GLU A 67 31.20 -16.57 -14.05
N ASP A 68 30.42 -15.63 -13.50
CA ASP A 68 30.92 -14.61 -12.56
C ASP A 68 31.51 -15.27 -11.29
N LEU A 69 30.79 -16.20 -10.68
CA LEU A 69 31.25 -16.89 -9.46
C LEU A 69 32.50 -17.76 -9.71
N ARG A 70 32.62 -18.38 -10.89
CA ARG A 70 33.82 -19.15 -11.29
C ARG A 70 35.06 -18.28 -11.47
N ALA A 71 34.89 -16.98 -11.77
CA ALA A 71 36.01 -16.06 -11.84
C ALA A 71 36.62 -15.80 -10.45
N ASP A 72 35.80 -15.84 -9.40
CA ASP A 72 36.16 -15.44 -8.04
C ASP A 72 36.42 -16.62 -7.08
N SER A 73 35.92 -17.82 -7.34
CA SER A 73 36.00 -18.96 -6.42
C SER A 73 35.95 -20.34 -7.09
N GLU A 74 36.43 -21.38 -6.39
CA GLU A 74 36.29 -22.77 -6.82
C GLU A 74 34.83 -23.24 -6.65
N VAL A 75 34.25 -23.83 -7.69
CA VAL A 75 32.84 -24.23 -7.74
C VAL A 75 32.70 -25.75 -7.88
N THR A 76 32.07 -26.40 -6.90
CA THR A 76 31.70 -27.82 -6.95
C THR A 76 30.35 -27.99 -7.63
N VAL A 77 30.26 -28.83 -8.67
CA VAL A 77 29.02 -29.08 -9.42
C VAL A 77 28.46 -30.46 -9.08
N ILE A 78 27.23 -30.53 -8.57
CA ILE A 78 26.55 -31.81 -8.28
C ILE A 78 25.87 -32.40 -9.53
N GLY A 79 25.24 -31.54 -10.35
CA GLY A 79 24.52 -31.92 -11.57
C GLY A 79 23.07 -32.37 -11.34
N ARG A 80 22.32 -32.61 -12.44
CA ARG A 80 20.91 -33.03 -12.40
C ARG A 80 20.79 -34.57 -12.46
N PRO A 81 20.37 -35.25 -11.38
CA PRO A 81 20.25 -36.71 -11.34
C PRO A 81 19.01 -37.21 -12.09
N SER A 82 18.92 -38.53 -12.28
CA SER A 82 17.65 -39.17 -12.67
C SER A 82 16.58 -38.92 -11.61
N TYR A 83 15.38 -38.52 -12.04
CA TYR A 83 14.27 -38.16 -11.15
C TYR A 83 13.60 -39.41 -10.54
N THR A 84 14.34 -40.08 -9.66
CA THR A 84 14.05 -41.34 -8.98
C THR A 84 14.50 -41.22 -7.52
N ALA A 85 13.88 -41.92 -6.57
CA ALA A 85 14.26 -41.79 -5.16
C ALA A 85 15.75 -42.10 -4.91
N ALA A 86 16.28 -43.19 -5.46
CA ALA A 86 17.69 -43.52 -5.38
C ALA A 86 18.62 -42.45 -6.00
N GLY A 87 18.26 -41.90 -7.17
CA GLY A 87 19.03 -40.84 -7.82
C GLY A 87 19.04 -39.52 -7.03
N LEU A 88 17.90 -39.14 -6.47
CA LEU A 88 17.75 -37.95 -5.63
C LEU A 88 18.52 -38.09 -4.30
N SER A 89 18.45 -39.26 -3.65
CA SER A 89 19.24 -39.56 -2.45
C SER A 89 20.75 -39.53 -2.70
N ALA A 90 21.21 -40.05 -3.84
CA ALA A 90 22.63 -40.02 -4.20
C ALA A 90 23.13 -38.59 -4.40
N ALA A 91 22.35 -37.76 -5.11
CA ALA A 91 22.70 -36.35 -5.32
C ALA A 91 22.68 -35.54 -4.02
N ALA A 92 21.70 -35.77 -3.13
CA ALA A 92 21.66 -35.12 -1.83
C ALA A 92 22.86 -35.50 -0.95
N THR A 93 23.29 -36.78 -0.99
CA THR A 93 24.53 -37.23 -0.31
C THR A 93 25.75 -36.48 -0.85
N ALA A 94 25.87 -36.33 -2.17
CA ALA A 94 26.98 -35.59 -2.78
C ALA A 94 27.01 -34.11 -2.36
N THR A 95 25.85 -33.47 -2.21
CA THR A 95 25.74 -32.11 -1.63
C THR A 95 26.27 -32.07 -0.21
N LEU A 96 25.88 -33.03 0.65
CA LEU A 96 26.34 -33.08 2.04
C LEU A 96 27.84 -33.33 2.16
N GLU A 97 28.42 -34.16 1.29
CA GLU A 97 29.86 -34.36 1.23
C GLU A 97 30.61 -33.07 0.84
N ALA A 98 30.07 -32.28 -0.09
CA ALA A 98 30.63 -30.97 -0.45
C ALA A 98 30.54 -29.95 0.70
N VAL A 99 29.42 -29.94 1.43
CA VAL A 99 29.26 -29.13 2.64
C VAL A 99 30.26 -29.53 3.73
N GLN A 100 30.49 -30.84 3.94
CA GLN A 100 31.46 -31.34 4.92
C GLN A 100 32.90 -30.94 4.59
N ARG A 101 33.25 -30.88 3.31
CA ARG A 101 34.54 -30.36 2.84
C ARG A 101 34.66 -28.84 2.94
N ARG A 102 33.55 -28.14 3.22
CA ARG A 102 33.45 -26.67 3.22
C ARG A 102 33.81 -26.07 1.87
N ASP A 103 33.34 -26.70 0.80
CA ASP A 103 33.54 -26.20 -0.56
C ASP A 103 32.97 -24.76 -0.64
N PRO A 104 33.73 -23.77 -1.17
CA PRO A 104 33.34 -22.36 -1.13
C PRO A 104 32.02 -22.05 -1.83
N VAL A 105 31.80 -22.68 -2.99
CA VAL A 105 30.56 -22.56 -3.78
C VAL A 105 30.13 -23.95 -4.24
N ILE A 106 28.88 -24.32 -3.99
CA ILE A 106 28.27 -25.56 -4.48
C ILE A 106 27.16 -25.18 -5.46
N TYR A 107 27.30 -25.58 -6.73
CA TYR A 107 26.35 -25.33 -7.80
C TYR A 107 25.42 -26.53 -8.03
N GLN A 108 24.12 -26.26 -8.21
CA GLN A 108 23.06 -27.26 -8.37
C GLN A 108 22.97 -28.21 -7.15
N ALA A 109 23.05 -27.65 -5.96
CA ALA A 109 22.98 -28.38 -4.70
C ALA A 109 21.64 -29.12 -4.57
N ALA A 110 21.69 -30.45 -4.66
CA ALA A 110 20.52 -31.30 -4.55
C ALA A 110 20.10 -31.52 -3.10
N MET A 111 18.79 -31.52 -2.85
CA MET A 111 18.16 -31.70 -1.55
C MET A 111 17.04 -32.73 -1.65
N PHE A 112 17.07 -33.71 -0.75
CA PHE A 112 16.04 -34.75 -0.69
C PHE A 112 15.88 -35.26 0.75
N ASP A 113 14.65 -35.24 1.28
CA ASP A 113 14.33 -35.71 2.64
C ASP A 113 13.39 -36.93 2.67
N GLY A 114 13.26 -37.61 1.54
CA GLY A 114 12.35 -38.75 1.36
C GLY A 114 10.98 -38.36 0.80
N ARG A 115 10.55 -37.09 0.93
CA ARG A 115 9.26 -36.62 0.39
C ARG A 115 9.40 -35.40 -0.50
N PHE A 116 10.31 -34.49 -0.17
CA PHE A 116 10.58 -33.29 -0.95
C PHE A 116 11.86 -33.45 -1.75
N ALA A 117 11.84 -33.02 -3.01
CA ALA A 117 13.02 -32.95 -3.88
C ALA A 117 13.23 -31.52 -4.41
N GLY A 118 14.48 -31.06 -4.39
CA GLY A 118 14.85 -29.71 -4.82
C GLY A 118 16.31 -29.58 -5.25
N PHE A 119 16.60 -28.54 -6.03
CA PHE A 119 17.94 -28.19 -6.50
C PHE A 119 18.13 -26.69 -6.32
N ALA A 120 18.98 -26.29 -5.39
CA ALA A 120 19.37 -24.88 -5.26
C ALA A 120 20.45 -24.55 -6.29
N ASP A 121 20.35 -23.38 -6.90
CA ASP A 121 21.37 -22.94 -7.84
C ASP A 121 22.73 -22.84 -7.13
N PHE A 122 22.81 -22.15 -5.99
CA PHE A 122 24.09 -21.93 -5.29
C PHE A 122 23.98 -22.05 -3.76
N LEU A 123 24.98 -22.69 -3.15
CA LEU A 123 25.32 -22.57 -1.73
C LEU A 123 26.69 -21.91 -1.60
N ILE A 124 26.77 -20.80 -0.86
CA ILE A 124 28.00 -20.01 -0.72
C ILE A 124 28.44 -20.02 0.74
N TRP A 125 29.67 -20.43 1.00
CA TRP A 125 30.25 -20.45 2.34
C TRP A 125 30.77 -19.07 2.75
N ASP A 126 30.29 -18.53 3.88
CA ASP A 126 30.71 -17.21 4.39
C ASP A 126 31.84 -17.28 5.44
N GLY A 127 32.28 -18.49 5.80
CA GLY A 127 33.26 -18.73 6.87
C GLY A 127 32.68 -19.46 8.09
N GLU A 128 31.39 -19.31 8.34
CA GLU A 128 30.67 -19.94 9.46
C GLU A 128 29.44 -20.73 8.99
N ARG A 129 28.72 -20.23 7.99
CA ARG A 129 27.45 -20.76 7.50
C ARG A 129 27.40 -20.74 5.97
N TYR A 130 26.46 -21.51 5.42
CA TYR A 130 26.12 -21.51 4.02
C TYR A 130 24.95 -20.57 3.75
N ARG A 131 25.18 -19.56 2.89
CA ARG A 131 24.15 -18.68 2.36
C ARG A 131 23.58 -19.29 1.08
N LEU A 132 22.27 -19.54 1.11
CA LEU A 132 21.52 -20.09 -0.03
C LEU A 132 21.25 -18.96 -1.03
N ARG A 133 21.52 -19.21 -2.32
CA ARG A 133 21.26 -18.25 -3.39
C ARG A 133 20.62 -18.90 -4.60
N ASP A 134 19.54 -18.30 -5.09
CA ASP A 134 18.81 -18.75 -6.27
C ASP A 134 18.71 -17.59 -7.29
N THR A 135 18.80 -17.91 -8.58
CA THR A 135 18.73 -16.93 -9.67
C THR A 135 17.38 -16.99 -10.36
N LYS A 136 16.81 -15.83 -10.69
CA LYS A 136 15.51 -15.73 -11.37
C LYS A 136 15.56 -14.63 -12.42
N LEU A 137 15.17 -14.95 -13.65
CA LEU A 137 15.07 -13.97 -14.75
C LEU A 137 14.13 -12.79 -14.44
N SER A 138 13.11 -13.03 -13.62
CA SER A 138 12.14 -12.01 -13.24
C SER A 138 12.81 -10.86 -12.49
N ARG A 139 12.40 -9.60 -12.75
CA ARG A 139 12.80 -8.42 -11.94
C ARG A 139 12.03 -8.29 -10.63
N SER A 140 10.87 -8.91 -10.57
CA SER A 140 10.11 -8.98 -9.33
C SER A 140 10.30 -10.36 -8.75
N VAL A 141 10.53 -10.40 -7.44
CA VAL A 141 10.47 -11.64 -6.68
C VAL A 141 9.11 -12.29 -6.93
N LYS A 142 9.08 -13.62 -6.93
CA LYS A 142 7.85 -14.41 -7.01
C LYS A 142 7.68 -15.19 -5.73
N VAL A 143 6.44 -15.35 -5.27
CA VAL A 143 6.12 -16.07 -4.03
C VAL A 143 6.63 -17.51 -4.09
N GLU A 144 6.55 -18.13 -5.27
CA GLU A 144 7.01 -19.48 -5.54
C GLU A 144 8.51 -19.64 -5.28
N ALA A 145 9.31 -18.64 -5.67
CA ALA A 145 10.76 -18.65 -5.45
C ALA A 145 11.10 -18.50 -3.96
N LEU A 146 10.35 -17.70 -3.21
CA LEU A 146 10.53 -17.57 -1.76
C LEU A 146 10.17 -18.86 -1.01
N LEU A 147 9.06 -19.51 -1.37
CA LEU A 147 8.69 -20.82 -0.80
C LEU A 147 9.71 -21.91 -1.15
N GLN A 148 10.27 -21.85 -2.36
CA GLN A 148 11.34 -22.75 -2.79
C GLN A 148 12.60 -22.57 -1.92
N LEU A 149 13.06 -21.33 -1.72
CA LEU A 149 14.18 -21.03 -0.82
C LEU A 149 13.90 -21.48 0.63
N ALA A 150 12.67 -21.29 1.12
CA ALA A 150 12.24 -21.76 2.44
C ALA A 150 12.34 -23.29 2.56
N ALA A 151 11.85 -24.01 1.54
CA ALA A 151 11.92 -25.47 1.49
C ALA A 151 13.36 -25.97 1.53
N TYR A 152 14.23 -25.30 0.79
CA TYR A 152 15.65 -25.63 0.70
C TYR A 152 16.34 -25.42 2.05
N ALA A 153 16.12 -24.27 2.68
CA ALA A 153 16.65 -23.95 3.99
C ALA A 153 16.17 -24.95 5.07
N ASP A 154 14.89 -25.36 5.06
CA ASP A 154 14.33 -26.33 6.01
C ASP A 154 15.00 -27.71 5.88
N VAL A 155 15.15 -28.21 4.65
CA VAL A 155 15.75 -29.53 4.37
C VAL A 155 17.24 -29.54 4.70
N LEU A 156 17.98 -28.50 4.31
CA LEU A 156 19.41 -28.39 4.61
C LEU A 156 19.65 -28.28 6.11
N SER A 157 18.88 -27.45 6.81
CA SER A 157 18.97 -27.31 8.27
C SER A 157 18.63 -28.62 8.99
N GLY A 158 17.59 -29.33 8.53
CA GLY A 158 17.22 -30.65 9.04
C GLY A 158 18.29 -31.73 8.82
N ALA A 159 19.09 -31.59 7.75
CA ALA A 159 20.25 -32.44 7.47
C ALA A 159 21.53 -32.05 8.24
N GLY A 160 21.47 -31.00 9.07
CA GLY A 160 22.60 -30.53 9.88
C GLY A 160 23.55 -29.56 9.16
N VAL A 161 23.15 -29.00 8.01
CA VAL A 161 23.91 -27.95 7.33
C VAL A 161 23.75 -26.63 8.10
N PRO A 162 24.83 -25.90 8.42
CA PRO A 162 24.73 -24.59 9.07
C PRO A 162 24.27 -23.55 8.03
N VAL A 163 22.96 -23.39 7.86
CA VAL A 163 22.39 -22.40 6.93
C VAL A 163 22.41 -21.01 7.58
N ALA A 164 22.72 -19.98 6.80
CA ALA A 164 22.65 -18.59 7.25
C ALA A 164 21.21 -18.17 7.60
N ASP A 165 21.06 -17.13 8.43
CA ASP A 165 19.73 -16.64 8.85
C ASP A 165 18.96 -15.95 7.70
N GLU A 166 19.64 -15.69 6.58
CA GLU A 166 19.10 -15.09 5.37
C GLU A 166 19.44 -15.90 4.11
N VAL A 167 18.55 -15.81 3.13
CA VAL A 167 18.69 -16.37 1.78
C VAL A 167 18.66 -15.26 0.75
N ASP A 168 19.36 -15.47 -0.36
CA ASP A 168 19.46 -14.47 -1.44
C ASP A 168 18.71 -14.92 -2.69
N LEU A 169 18.08 -13.94 -3.34
CA LEU A 169 17.53 -14.09 -4.67
C LEU A 169 18.17 -13.05 -5.58
N VAL A 170 18.83 -13.52 -6.64
CA VAL A 170 19.41 -12.67 -7.69
C VAL A 170 18.39 -12.56 -8.81
N LEU A 171 17.95 -11.34 -9.07
CA LEU A 171 16.92 -11.02 -10.05
C LEU A 171 17.55 -10.82 -11.44
N GLY A 172 16.69 -10.78 -12.46
CA GLY A 172 17.12 -10.61 -13.85
C GLY A 172 18.06 -9.42 -14.03
N ASP A 173 17.81 -8.35 -13.25
CA ASP A 173 18.58 -7.12 -13.25
C ASP A 173 19.87 -7.12 -12.45
N GLY A 174 20.25 -8.26 -11.91
CA GLY A 174 21.42 -8.42 -11.05
C GLY A 174 21.20 -7.83 -9.65
N ALA A 175 20.02 -7.24 -9.37
CA ALA A 175 19.70 -6.84 -8.02
C ALA A 175 19.60 -8.08 -7.14
N MET A 176 20.25 -8.00 -5.98
CA MET A 176 20.20 -9.05 -4.98
C MET A 176 19.22 -8.63 -3.89
N SER A 177 18.26 -9.49 -3.62
CA SER A 177 17.29 -9.33 -2.54
C SER A 177 17.52 -10.43 -1.49
N SER A 178 17.72 -10.04 -0.24
CA SER A 178 17.90 -10.97 0.88
C SER A 178 16.62 -11.08 1.71
N TYR A 179 16.33 -12.29 2.19
CA TYR A 179 15.13 -12.60 2.96
C TYR A 179 15.47 -13.45 4.17
N ARG A 180 14.80 -13.20 5.30
CA ARG A 180 15.01 -13.97 6.52
C ARG A 180 14.38 -15.36 6.42
N VAL A 181 15.15 -16.38 6.82
CA VAL A 181 14.72 -17.78 6.78
C VAL A 181 13.55 -18.04 7.72
N ASP A 182 13.58 -17.50 8.94
CA ASP A 182 12.54 -17.74 9.95
C ASP A 182 11.15 -17.24 9.52
N GLU A 183 11.08 -16.05 8.92
CA GLU A 183 9.84 -15.50 8.37
C GLU A 183 9.29 -16.40 7.23
N LEU A 184 10.16 -16.90 6.35
CA LEU A 184 9.75 -17.79 5.27
C LEU A 184 9.28 -19.15 5.79
N LEU A 185 10.00 -19.73 6.76
CA LEU A 185 9.68 -21.03 7.36
C LEU A 185 8.35 -21.00 8.11
N ALA A 186 8.00 -19.89 8.75
CA ALA A 186 6.73 -19.71 9.45
C ALA A 186 5.52 -19.88 8.52
N VAL A 187 5.65 -19.51 7.24
CA VAL A 187 4.61 -19.78 6.21
C VAL A 187 4.77 -21.17 5.59
N TYR A 188 6.01 -21.55 5.27
CA TYR A 188 6.30 -22.78 4.53
C TYR A 188 5.88 -24.04 5.30
N ARG A 189 6.22 -24.17 6.58
CA ARG A 189 6.01 -25.42 7.35
C ARG A 189 4.54 -25.84 7.46
N PRO A 190 3.59 -24.95 7.84
CA PRO A 190 2.17 -25.29 7.83
C PRO A 190 1.67 -25.68 6.43
N ARG A 191 2.13 -24.97 5.38
CA ARG A 191 1.74 -25.26 3.99
C ARG A 191 2.27 -26.60 3.51
N ARG A 192 3.50 -26.93 3.89
CA ARG A 192 4.13 -28.22 3.62
C ARG A 192 3.34 -29.35 4.24
N ALA A 193 2.95 -29.22 5.50
CA ALA A 193 2.14 -30.22 6.20
C ALA A 193 0.76 -30.38 5.54
N ALA A 194 0.09 -29.28 5.20
CA ALA A 194 -1.20 -29.31 4.50
C ALA A 194 -1.12 -29.98 3.12
N LEU A 195 -0.07 -29.70 2.34
CA LEU A 195 0.15 -30.36 1.05
C LEU A 195 0.35 -31.87 1.22
N GLN A 196 1.18 -32.28 2.20
CA GLN A 196 1.43 -33.71 2.44
C GLN A 196 0.14 -34.43 2.81
N ALA A 197 -0.67 -33.86 3.71
CA ALA A 197 -1.97 -34.40 4.06
C ALA A 197 -2.89 -34.51 2.83
N LEU A 198 -3.03 -33.43 2.05
CA LEU A 198 -3.85 -33.40 0.84
C LEU A 198 -3.47 -34.50 -0.16
N LEU A 199 -2.17 -34.68 -0.43
CA LEU A 199 -1.68 -35.69 -1.37
C LEU A 199 -1.84 -37.12 -0.85
N ASP A 200 -1.58 -37.33 0.44
CA ASP A 200 -1.69 -38.66 1.07
C ASP A 200 -3.15 -39.11 1.19
N ASP A 201 -4.03 -38.21 1.62
CA ASP A 201 -5.46 -38.46 1.73
C ASP A 201 -6.06 -38.74 0.35
N HIS A 202 -5.68 -37.98 -0.68
CA HIS A 202 -6.14 -38.19 -2.06
C HIS A 202 -5.60 -39.50 -2.67
N LEU A 203 -4.33 -39.82 -2.43
CA LEU A 203 -3.74 -41.08 -2.90
C LEU A 203 -4.46 -42.28 -2.26
N THR A 204 -4.70 -42.21 -0.94
CA THR A 204 -5.37 -43.25 -0.14
C THR A 204 -6.85 -43.38 -0.51
N GLY A 205 -7.54 -42.27 -0.77
CA GLY A 205 -8.94 -42.24 -1.17
C GLY A 205 -9.22 -42.96 -2.50
N GLY A 206 -8.23 -43.03 -3.39
CA GLY A 206 -8.28 -43.89 -4.59
C GLY A 206 -9.20 -43.41 -5.71
N THR A 207 -9.88 -42.27 -5.53
CA THR A 207 -10.80 -41.67 -6.51
C THR A 207 -10.24 -40.40 -7.12
N ALA A 208 -10.68 -40.07 -8.34
CA ALA A 208 -10.32 -38.78 -8.95
C ALA A 208 -11.03 -37.62 -8.24
N VAL A 209 -10.39 -36.45 -8.20
CA VAL A 209 -10.95 -35.24 -7.55
C VAL A 209 -12.22 -34.79 -8.28
N HIS A 210 -13.25 -34.46 -7.52
CA HIS A 210 -14.54 -34.00 -8.04
C HIS A 210 -14.67 -32.48 -7.86
N TRP A 211 -15.27 -31.78 -8.83
CA TRP A 211 -15.47 -30.32 -8.73
C TRP A 211 -16.39 -29.91 -7.56
N SER A 212 -17.29 -30.82 -7.18
CA SER A 212 -18.23 -30.64 -6.07
C SER A 212 -17.64 -30.94 -4.69
N ASP A 213 -16.35 -31.28 -4.61
CA ASP A 213 -15.67 -31.55 -3.34
C ASP A 213 -15.39 -30.22 -2.63
N ASP A 214 -16.13 -29.97 -1.53
CA ASP A 214 -16.03 -28.75 -0.72
C ASP A 214 -14.83 -28.78 0.23
N THR A 215 -14.15 -29.92 0.36
CA THR A 215 -12.92 -30.07 1.14
C THR A 215 -11.67 -29.68 0.34
N VAL A 216 -11.78 -29.58 -0.98
CA VAL A 216 -10.68 -29.22 -1.88
C VAL A 216 -10.83 -27.78 -2.38
N ARG A 217 -9.81 -26.96 -2.15
CA ARG A 217 -9.86 -25.54 -2.53
C ARG A 217 -9.65 -25.33 -4.04
N ALA A 218 -10.65 -24.75 -4.69
CA ALA A 218 -10.56 -24.24 -6.06
C ALA A 218 -10.26 -22.74 -6.08
N CYS A 219 -9.43 -22.29 -7.03
CA CYS A 219 -9.10 -20.86 -7.20
C CYS A 219 -10.13 -20.08 -8.04
N PHE A 220 -10.99 -20.80 -8.77
CA PHE A 220 -12.02 -20.25 -9.66
C PHE A 220 -11.52 -19.36 -10.82
N GLY A 221 -10.21 -19.30 -11.08
CA GLY A 221 -9.64 -18.48 -12.15
C GLY A 221 -8.55 -19.15 -13.00
N CYS A 222 -8.07 -20.35 -12.64
CA CYS A 222 -7.15 -21.10 -13.50
C CYS A 222 -7.93 -21.83 -14.60
N GLY A 223 -7.24 -22.23 -15.69
CA GLY A 223 -7.87 -22.91 -16.83
C GLY A 223 -8.68 -24.16 -16.44
N GLU A 224 -8.22 -24.94 -15.45
CA GLU A 224 -8.97 -26.09 -14.93
C GLU A 224 -10.26 -25.69 -14.22
N CYS A 225 -10.23 -24.64 -13.38
CA CYS A 225 -11.42 -24.14 -12.72
C CYS A 225 -12.41 -23.51 -13.71
N GLU A 226 -11.93 -22.74 -14.69
CA GLU A 226 -12.78 -22.12 -15.71
C GLU A 226 -13.56 -23.16 -16.53
N GLN A 227 -12.92 -24.28 -16.87
CA GLN A 227 -13.58 -25.39 -17.54
C GLN A 227 -14.73 -25.95 -16.69
N GLN A 228 -14.50 -26.16 -15.39
CA GLN A 228 -15.53 -26.69 -14.50
C GLN A 228 -16.65 -25.69 -14.22
N ILE A 229 -16.33 -24.42 -13.99
CA ILE A 229 -17.31 -23.32 -13.81
C ILE A 229 -18.31 -23.32 -14.98
N ARG A 230 -17.82 -23.45 -16.22
CA ARG A 230 -18.65 -23.56 -17.42
C ARG A 230 -19.43 -24.87 -17.47
N ALA A 231 -18.78 -25.99 -17.17
CA ALA A 231 -19.40 -27.31 -17.22
C ALA A 231 -20.57 -27.46 -16.23
N THR A 232 -20.48 -26.83 -15.06
CA THR A 232 -21.49 -26.93 -13.99
C THR A 232 -22.49 -25.77 -13.94
N ASP A 233 -22.44 -24.83 -14.91
CA ASP A 233 -23.28 -23.61 -14.92
C ASP A 233 -23.18 -22.81 -13.60
N ASP A 234 -21.96 -22.72 -13.05
CA ASP A 234 -21.73 -22.12 -11.73
C ASP A 234 -22.03 -20.62 -11.72
N LEU A 235 -22.44 -20.10 -10.56
CA LEU A 235 -22.76 -18.69 -10.34
C LEU A 235 -21.62 -17.71 -10.68
N PHE A 236 -20.36 -18.13 -10.69
CA PHE A 236 -19.26 -17.28 -11.15
C PHE A 236 -19.33 -16.90 -12.63
N LEU A 237 -20.15 -17.59 -13.45
CA LEU A 237 -20.47 -17.16 -14.81
C LEU A 237 -21.25 -15.83 -14.84
N VAL A 238 -21.95 -15.48 -13.76
CA VAL A 238 -22.72 -14.23 -13.66
C VAL A 238 -21.76 -13.05 -13.54
N ALA A 239 -21.77 -12.15 -14.52
CA ALA A 239 -20.84 -11.04 -14.53
C ALA A 239 -20.99 -10.16 -13.27
N GLY A 240 -19.88 -9.90 -12.58
CA GLY A 240 -19.87 -9.10 -11.34
C GLY A 240 -20.22 -9.88 -10.06
N MET A 241 -20.36 -11.21 -10.12
CA MET A 241 -20.49 -12.08 -8.95
C MET A 241 -19.23 -12.03 -8.07
N ARG A 242 -19.39 -11.72 -6.78
CA ARG A 242 -18.32 -11.83 -5.77
C ARG A 242 -18.39 -13.19 -5.06
N SER A 243 -17.26 -13.70 -4.55
CA SER A 243 -17.20 -14.99 -3.83
C SER A 243 -18.14 -15.04 -2.62
N SER A 244 -18.25 -13.95 -1.85
CA SER A 244 -19.16 -13.85 -0.71
C SER A 244 -20.63 -13.86 -1.12
N GLN A 245 -20.97 -13.27 -2.27
CA GLN A 245 -22.33 -13.31 -2.82
C GLN A 245 -22.68 -14.72 -3.31
N ARG A 246 -21.74 -15.38 -4.00
CA ARG A 246 -21.89 -16.79 -4.40
C ARG A 246 -22.12 -17.69 -3.18
N ALA A 247 -21.34 -17.54 -2.12
CA ALA A 247 -21.50 -18.33 -0.89
C ALA A 247 -22.91 -18.18 -0.28
N ARG A 248 -23.38 -16.93 -0.10
CA ARG A 248 -24.74 -16.65 0.42
C ARG A 248 -25.84 -17.20 -0.50
N LEU A 249 -25.64 -17.16 -1.81
CA LEU A 249 -26.57 -17.74 -2.78
C LEU A 249 -26.63 -19.26 -2.69
N ILE A 250 -25.47 -19.92 -2.56
CA ILE A 250 -25.37 -21.38 -2.39
C ILE A 250 -26.03 -21.81 -1.07
N GLU A 251 -25.78 -21.11 0.03
CA GLU A 251 -26.45 -21.35 1.33
C GLU A 251 -27.97 -21.20 1.22
N ALA A 252 -28.44 -20.29 0.37
CA ALA A 252 -29.86 -20.11 0.05
C ALA A 252 -30.39 -21.11 -1.00
N GLY A 253 -29.60 -22.11 -1.40
CA GLY A 253 -29.99 -23.18 -2.33
C GLY A 253 -29.89 -22.81 -3.82
N VAL A 254 -29.27 -21.68 -4.16
CA VAL A 254 -29.04 -21.24 -5.55
C VAL A 254 -27.61 -21.59 -5.95
N THR A 255 -27.46 -22.54 -6.87
CA THR A 255 -26.15 -23.09 -7.27
C THR A 255 -25.80 -22.83 -8.73
N THR A 256 -26.79 -22.49 -9.58
CA THR A 256 -26.57 -22.26 -11.02
C THR A 256 -27.05 -20.91 -11.52
N THR A 257 -26.49 -20.44 -12.64
CA THR A 257 -26.91 -19.18 -13.30
C THR A 257 -28.41 -19.17 -13.60
N ARG A 258 -28.96 -20.31 -14.06
CA ARG A 258 -30.41 -20.46 -14.35
C ARG A 258 -31.26 -20.35 -13.09
N GLN A 259 -30.86 -21.01 -12.00
CA GLN A 259 -31.57 -20.91 -10.72
C GLN A 259 -31.58 -19.46 -10.20
N LEU A 260 -30.47 -18.73 -10.37
CA LEU A 260 -30.43 -17.31 -9.99
C LEU A 260 -31.34 -16.46 -10.86
N ALA A 261 -31.38 -16.70 -12.17
CA ALA A 261 -32.26 -15.97 -13.10
C ALA A 261 -33.75 -16.08 -12.71
N ASP A 262 -34.16 -17.24 -12.18
CA ASP A 262 -35.55 -17.52 -11.78
C ASP A 262 -35.87 -17.14 -10.32
N ARG A 263 -34.88 -16.74 -9.51
CA ARG A 263 -35.07 -16.47 -8.07
C ARG A 263 -35.93 -15.23 -7.82
N ALA A 264 -37.01 -15.38 -7.05
CA ALA A 264 -37.88 -14.26 -6.64
C ALA A 264 -37.70 -13.81 -5.18
N GLU A 265 -37.31 -14.74 -4.30
CA GLU A 265 -37.20 -14.56 -2.85
C GLU A 265 -35.91 -13.85 -2.44
N ALA A 266 -35.95 -13.13 -1.31
CA ALA A 266 -34.77 -12.51 -0.69
C ALA A 266 -33.75 -13.58 -0.21
N VAL A 267 -32.50 -13.17 -0.10
CA VAL A 267 -31.38 -14.01 0.37
C VAL A 267 -30.83 -13.38 1.65
N PRO A 268 -30.87 -14.07 2.80
CA PRO A 268 -30.33 -13.56 4.06
C PRO A 268 -28.88 -13.06 3.91
N GLY A 269 -28.58 -11.91 4.49
CA GLY A 269 -27.26 -11.29 4.38
C GLY A 269 -26.94 -10.67 3.01
N LEU A 270 -27.74 -10.86 1.96
CA LEU A 270 -27.53 -10.19 0.67
C LEU A 270 -28.51 -9.03 0.51
N ALA A 271 -28.00 -7.82 0.29
CA ALA A 271 -28.83 -6.64 0.06
C ALA A 271 -29.78 -6.85 -1.12
N GLN A 272 -31.06 -6.50 -0.96
CA GLN A 272 -32.10 -6.73 -1.98
C GLN A 272 -31.75 -6.10 -3.34
N ARG A 273 -31.05 -4.96 -3.33
CA ARG A 273 -30.53 -4.30 -4.52
C ARG A 273 -29.49 -5.14 -5.25
N ALA A 274 -28.52 -5.72 -4.53
CA ALA A 274 -27.49 -6.58 -5.10
C ALA A 274 -28.10 -7.86 -5.71
N LEU A 275 -29.04 -8.49 -5.00
CA LEU A 275 -29.77 -9.66 -5.52
C LEU A 275 -30.53 -9.32 -6.80
N THR A 276 -31.20 -8.16 -6.84
CA THR A 276 -31.94 -7.70 -8.02
C THR A 276 -31.01 -7.49 -9.22
N ALA A 277 -29.83 -6.92 -9.00
CA ALA A 277 -28.82 -6.70 -10.03
C ALA A 277 -28.26 -8.03 -10.58
N LEU A 278 -27.82 -8.94 -9.71
CA LEU A 278 -27.26 -10.24 -10.09
C LEU A 278 -28.29 -11.12 -10.81
N ARG A 279 -29.55 -11.10 -10.36
CA ARG A 279 -30.66 -11.79 -11.06
C ARG A 279 -30.89 -11.21 -12.45
N GLY A 280 -30.92 -9.88 -12.57
CA GLY A 280 -31.08 -9.22 -13.87
C GLY A 280 -29.96 -9.61 -14.83
N GLN A 281 -28.72 -9.69 -14.33
CA GLN A 281 -27.54 -10.10 -15.08
C GLN A 281 -27.65 -11.57 -15.55
N ALA A 282 -27.99 -12.50 -14.63
CA ALA A 282 -28.20 -13.90 -14.96
C ALA A 282 -29.32 -14.12 -16.01
N ARG A 283 -30.42 -13.36 -15.92
CA ARG A 283 -31.52 -13.42 -16.90
C ARG A 283 -31.07 -13.08 -18.32
N LEU A 284 -30.27 -12.02 -18.48
CA LEU A 284 -29.77 -11.63 -19.81
C LEU A 284 -28.75 -12.63 -20.36
N GLN A 285 -27.94 -13.25 -19.51
CA GLN A 285 -26.93 -14.24 -19.92
C GLN A 285 -27.53 -15.58 -20.33
N VAL A 286 -28.63 -16.01 -19.70
CA VAL A 286 -29.32 -17.28 -20.01
C VAL A 286 -30.28 -17.15 -21.18
N ALA A 287 -30.77 -15.94 -21.45
CA ALA A 287 -31.73 -15.69 -22.52
C ALA A 287 -31.14 -15.99 -23.92
N PRO A 288 -31.96 -16.50 -24.87
CA PRO A 288 -31.49 -16.85 -26.20
C PRO A 288 -30.98 -15.63 -26.96
N ARG A 289 -29.84 -15.77 -27.66
CA ARG A 289 -29.16 -14.72 -28.42
C ARG A 289 -29.74 -14.59 -29.83
N PRO A 290 -30.48 -13.51 -30.16
CA PRO A 290 -30.98 -13.30 -31.52
C PRO A 290 -29.79 -12.98 -32.46
N ASP A 291 -29.72 -13.64 -33.61
CA ASP A 291 -28.67 -13.45 -34.63
C ASP A 291 -27.23 -13.55 -34.08
N GLY A 292 -27.03 -14.33 -33.00
CA GLY A 292 -25.74 -14.49 -32.33
C GLY A 292 -25.30 -13.31 -31.46
N LYS A 293 -26.11 -12.24 -31.34
CA LYS A 293 -25.78 -11.05 -30.55
C LYS A 293 -26.19 -11.21 -29.09
N PRO A 294 -25.37 -10.73 -28.13
CA PRO A 294 -25.77 -10.72 -26.73
C PRO A 294 -26.93 -9.75 -26.52
N LEU A 295 -27.88 -10.11 -25.66
CA LEU A 295 -28.94 -9.21 -25.24
C LEU A 295 -28.36 -8.13 -24.33
N TYR A 296 -28.95 -6.94 -24.34
CA TYR A 296 -28.57 -5.87 -23.43
C TYR A 296 -29.80 -5.09 -22.93
N GLU A 297 -29.64 -4.43 -21.78
CA GLU A 297 -30.62 -3.55 -21.16
C GLU A 297 -29.92 -2.27 -20.69
N VAL A 298 -30.54 -1.10 -20.89
CA VAL A 298 -30.09 0.15 -20.27
C VAL A 298 -30.69 0.22 -18.87
N VAL A 299 -29.88 -0.07 -17.85
CA VAL A 299 -30.32 -0.18 -16.46
C VAL A 299 -30.32 1.16 -15.73
N ASP A 300 -29.40 2.05 -16.10
CA ASP A 300 -29.34 3.42 -15.60
C ASP A 300 -28.74 4.32 -16.69
N PRO A 301 -29.55 5.17 -17.36
CA PRO A 301 -29.02 6.05 -18.39
C PRO A 301 -28.28 7.27 -17.82
N GLN A 302 -28.41 7.60 -16.53
CA GLN A 302 -27.84 8.83 -15.94
C GLN A 302 -26.31 8.93 -16.06
N PRO A 303 -25.51 7.87 -15.83
CA PRO A 303 -24.06 7.94 -16.03
C PRO A 303 -23.65 8.33 -17.47
N LEU A 304 -24.49 8.08 -18.47
CA LEU A 304 -24.21 8.50 -19.85
C LEU A 304 -24.19 10.02 -20.02
N MET A 305 -24.71 10.81 -19.08
CA MET A 305 -24.54 12.28 -19.06
C MET A 305 -23.08 12.70 -18.99
N LEU A 306 -22.20 11.84 -18.44
CA LEU A 306 -20.77 12.11 -18.36
C LEU A 306 -20.06 11.99 -19.70
N LEU A 307 -20.71 11.44 -20.73
CA LEU A 307 -20.18 11.48 -22.09
C LEU A 307 -20.17 12.93 -22.58
N PRO A 308 -19.02 13.43 -23.05
CA PRO A 308 -18.97 14.72 -23.71
C PRO A 308 -19.63 14.70 -25.09
N ASP A 309 -20.06 15.88 -25.55
CA ASP A 309 -20.47 16.07 -26.95
C ASP A 309 -19.32 15.71 -27.91
N PRO A 310 -19.58 14.97 -29.00
CA PRO A 310 -18.56 14.65 -29.99
C PRO A 310 -17.92 15.91 -30.60
N ASP A 311 -16.60 15.92 -30.69
CA ASP A 311 -15.83 16.97 -31.35
C ASP A 311 -14.94 16.38 -32.47
N LYS A 312 -14.70 17.14 -33.54
CA LYS A 312 -13.80 16.70 -34.63
C LYS A 312 -12.35 16.52 -34.15
N GLY A 313 -12.01 17.17 -33.05
CA GLY A 313 -10.74 17.03 -32.37
C GLY A 313 -10.58 15.73 -31.60
N ASP A 314 -11.64 14.93 -31.36
CA ASP A 314 -11.57 13.75 -30.50
C ASP A 314 -10.52 12.73 -30.96
N LEU A 315 -9.93 12.05 -29.97
CA LEU A 315 -8.96 10.98 -30.13
C LEU A 315 -9.45 9.70 -29.44
N PHE A 316 -9.11 8.55 -30.01
CA PHE A 316 -9.31 7.23 -29.43
C PHE A 316 -7.95 6.57 -29.29
N PHE A 317 -7.66 6.10 -28.09
CA PHE A 317 -6.30 5.84 -27.64
C PHE A 317 -6.17 4.45 -27.01
N ASP A 318 -5.08 3.75 -27.35
CA ASP A 318 -4.77 2.41 -26.85
C ASP A 318 -3.24 2.14 -26.83
N TYR A 319 -2.80 1.18 -26.01
CA TYR A 319 -1.39 0.79 -25.84
C TYR A 319 -1.17 -0.68 -26.20
N GLU A 320 0.01 -0.98 -26.76
CA GLU A 320 0.60 -2.32 -26.68
C GLU A 320 1.95 -2.26 -25.96
N GLY A 321 2.20 -3.25 -25.10
CA GLY A 321 3.43 -3.35 -24.34
C GLY A 321 3.91 -4.79 -24.16
N ASP A 322 5.23 -4.95 -24.08
CA ASP A 322 5.88 -6.23 -23.76
C ASP A 322 6.52 -6.13 -22.37
N PRO A 323 5.97 -6.78 -21.33
CA PRO A 323 6.54 -6.77 -19.99
C PRO A 323 7.88 -7.53 -19.90
N LEU A 324 8.20 -8.39 -20.87
CA LEU A 324 9.41 -9.22 -20.95
C LEU A 324 10.50 -8.63 -21.86
N TRP A 325 10.26 -7.49 -22.51
CA TRP A 325 11.29 -6.84 -23.32
C TRP A 325 12.44 -6.35 -22.43
N THR A 326 13.71 -6.56 -22.80
CA THR A 326 14.88 -5.99 -22.11
C THR A 326 16.03 -5.65 -23.06
N ALA A 327 16.77 -4.58 -22.78
CA ALA A 327 17.94 -4.16 -23.58
C ALA A 327 19.28 -4.71 -23.06
N ASN A 328 19.41 -4.90 -21.75
CA ASN A 328 20.66 -5.25 -21.06
C ASN A 328 20.49 -6.39 -20.04
N GLY A 329 19.31 -7.01 -19.99
CA GLY A 329 18.93 -7.95 -18.95
C GLY A 329 18.59 -7.27 -17.62
N GLN A 330 18.78 -5.94 -17.47
CA GLN A 330 18.50 -5.21 -16.23
C GLN A 330 17.23 -4.37 -16.26
N ASP A 331 16.91 -3.78 -17.40
CA ASP A 331 15.66 -3.03 -17.55
C ASP A 331 14.69 -3.80 -18.42
N TRP A 332 13.57 -4.18 -17.81
CA TRP A 332 12.50 -4.94 -18.46
C TRP A 332 11.19 -4.16 -18.59
N GLY A 333 10.39 -4.49 -19.61
CA GLY A 333 9.06 -3.96 -19.89
C GLY A 333 9.07 -2.75 -20.81
N LEU A 334 8.32 -2.71 -21.91
CA LEU A 334 8.30 -1.57 -22.84
C LEU A 334 6.90 -1.38 -23.43
N GLU A 335 6.34 -0.17 -23.34
CA GLU A 335 5.15 0.22 -24.11
C GLU A 335 5.60 0.57 -25.53
N TYR A 336 5.59 -0.44 -26.41
CA TYR A 336 6.25 -0.36 -27.71
C TYR A 336 5.37 0.30 -28.79
N LEU A 337 4.05 0.35 -28.60
CA LEU A 337 3.13 0.99 -29.57
C LEU A 337 2.07 1.81 -28.86
N TRP A 338 1.91 3.05 -29.32
CA TRP A 338 0.82 3.94 -28.94
C TRP A 338 -0.08 4.18 -30.14
N GLY A 339 -1.30 3.64 -30.07
CA GLY A 339 -2.33 3.84 -31.07
C GLY A 339 -3.10 5.12 -30.84
N VAL A 340 -3.15 5.98 -31.85
CA VAL A 340 -3.97 7.21 -31.81
C VAL A 340 -4.84 7.28 -33.05
N LEU A 341 -6.15 7.10 -32.87
CA LEU A 341 -7.15 7.28 -33.93
C LEU A 341 -7.87 8.61 -33.73
N GLY A 342 -7.90 9.47 -34.76
CA GLY A 342 -8.73 10.67 -34.74
C GLY A 342 -10.19 10.39 -35.12
N ALA A 343 -11.10 11.29 -34.72
CA ALA A 343 -12.54 11.22 -35.08
C ALA A 343 -12.82 11.09 -36.59
N GLU A 344 -11.93 11.61 -37.45
CA GLU A 344 -12.04 11.52 -38.91
C GLU A 344 -11.50 10.19 -39.49
N GLY A 345 -11.06 9.26 -38.63
CA GLY A 345 -10.56 7.93 -39.02
C GLY A 345 -9.07 7.87 -39.33
N ASN A 346 -8.32 8.95 -39.09
CA ASN A 346 -6.87 8.97 -39.28
C ASN A 346 -6.15 8.31 -38.10
N PHE A 347 -5.48 7.19 -38.36
CA PHE A 347 -4.71 6.45 -37.36
C PHE A 347 -3.22 6.83 -37.43
N GLN A 348 -2.61 7.02 -36.26
CA GLN A 348 -1.18 7.25 -36.10
C GLN A 348 -0.63 6.26 -35.08
N ALA A 349 0.34 5.45 -35.52
CA ALA A 349 1.13 4.57 -34.66
C ALA A 349 2.40 5.31 -34.23
N LEU A 350 2.63 5.42 -32.92
CA LEU A 350 3.90 5.90 -32.37
C LEU A 350 4.66 4.70 -31.79
N TRP A 351 5.80 4.37 -32.39
CA TRP A 351 6.59 3.20 -32.02
C TRP A 351 7.75 3.58 -31.09
N ALA A 352 7.96 2.74 -30.09
CA ALA A 352 9.13 2.77 -29.21
C ALA A 352 9.79 1.39 -29.22
N HIS A 353 11.10 1.36 -29.46
CA HIS A 353 11.89 0.11 -29.48
C HIS A 353 12.97 0.08 -28.39
N ASP A 354 13.06 1.16 -27.62
CA ASP A 354 13.96 1.34 -26.49
C ASP A 354 13.38 2.40 -25.52
N ARG A 355 14.03 2.60 -24.38
CA ARG A 355 13.58 3.58 -23.38
C ARG A 355 13.64 5.03 -23.84
N ALA A 356 14.65 5.37 -24.63
CA ALA A 356 14.81 6.73 -25.14
C ALA A 356 13.65 7.09 -26.08
N SER A 357 13.27 6.16 -26.95
CA SER A 357 12.11 6.27 -27.83
C SER A 357 10.79 6.21 -27.08
N GLU A 358 10.61 5.39 -26.04
CA GLU A 358 9.39 5.39 -25.20
C GLU A 358 9.16 6.77 -24.54
N ARG A 359 10.23 7.36 -24.01
CA ARG A 359 10.19 8.74 -23.47
C ARG A 359 9.87 9.76 -24.56
N GLN A 360 10.46 9.63 -25.75
CA GLN A 360 10.21 10.55 -26.86
C GLN A 360 8.77 10.44 -27.37
N VAL A 361 8.22 9.23 -27.45
CA VAL A 361 6.82 8.98 -27.84
C VAL A 361 5.86 9.64 -26.85
N LEU A 362 6.12 9.57 -25.54
CA LEU A 362 5.34 10.32 -24.54
C LEU A 362 5.36 11.83 -24.82
N ILE A 363 6.53 12.39 -25.12
CA ILE A 363 6.67 13.82 -25.47
C ILE A 363 5.86 14.15 -26.72
N ASP A 364 6.00 13.34 -27.76
CA ASP A 364 5.35 13.54 -29.06
C ASP A 364 3.82 13.41 -28.95
N PHE A 365 3.32 12.46 -28.16
CA PHE A 365 1.91 12.30 -27.86
C PHE A 365 1.35 13.53 -27.14
N LEU A 366 2.02 14.02 -26.09
CA LEU A 366 1.58 15.22 -25.37
C LEU A 366 1.64 16.48 -26.26
N ASP A 367 2.65 16.58 -27.12
CA ASP A 367 2.75 17.64 -28.12
C ASP A 367 1.60 17.59 -29.14
N LEU A 368 1.24 16.40 -29.62
CA LEU A 368 0.10 16.15 -30.50
C LEU A 368 -1.21 16.61 -29.83
N VAL A 369 -1.45 16.17 -28.60
CA VAL A 369 -2.64 16.55 -27.82
C VAL A 369 -2.67 18.07 -27.60
N ARG A 370 -1.55 18.69 -27.20
CA ARG A 370 -1.46 20.15 -27.00
C ARG A 370 -1.78 20.93 -28.28
N LYS A 371 -1.25 20.51 -29.43
CA LYS A 371 -1.52 21.16 -30.73
C LYS A 371 -2.99 20.99 -31.14
N ARG A 372 -3.55 19.79 -30.95
CA ARG A 372 -4.94 19.46 -31.32
C ARG A 372 -5.93 20.22 -30.44
N ARG A 373 -5.68 20.33 -29.13
CA ARG A 373 -6.55 21.06 -28.18
C ARG A 373 -6.58 22.57 -28.41
N LYS A 374 -5.47 23.15 -28.89
CA LYS A 374 -5.47 24.57 -29.33
C LYS A 374 -6.42 24.80 -30.51
N ARG A 375 -6.56 23.83 -31.41
CA ARG A 375 -7.45 23.90 -32.57
C ARG A 375 -8.90 23.50 -32.23
N PHE A 376 -9.06 22.56 -31.31
CA PHE A 376 -10.33 21.98 -30.89
C PHE A 376 -10.45 22.04 -29.36
N PRO A 377 -10.85 23.18 -28.77
CA PRO A 377 -10.86 23.35 -27.31
C PRO A 377 -11.81 22.40 -26.56
N LYS A 378 -12.78 21.81 -27.25
CA LYS A 378 -13.77 20.86 -26.71
C LYS A 378 -13.42 19.39 -26.98
N MET A 379 -12.23 19.09 -27.51
CA MET A 379 -11.84 17.71 -27.78
C MET A 379 -11.67 16.87 -26.52
N HIS A 380 -11.95 15.58 -26.63
CA HIS A 380 -11.70 14.57 -25.61
C HIS A 380 -10.85 13.42 -26.15
N ILE A 381 -10.26 12.64 -25.25
CA ILE A 381 -9.47 11.45 -25.54
C ILE A 381 -10.17 10.27 -24.87
N TYR A 382 -10.70 9.35 -25.66
CA TYR A 382 -11.43 8.19 -25.20
C TYR A 382 -10.53 6.96 -25.15
N HIS A 383 -10.67 6.17 -24.08
CA HIS A 383 -9.99 4.90 -23.90
C HIS A 383 -10.95 3.90 -23.22
N TYR A 384 -10.65 2.61 -23.30
CA TYR A 384 -11.58 1.58 -22.82
C TYR A 384 -11.37 1.21 -21.36
N ALA A 385 -10.15 1.21 -20.84
CA ALA A 385 -9.85 0.64 -19.52
C ALA A 385 -9.04 1.59 -18.62
N PRO A 386 -9.02 1.34 -17.29
CA PRO A 386 -8.18 2.11 -16.37
C PRO A 386 -6.68 2.00 -16.67
N TYR A 387 -6.27 0.95 -17.39
CA TYR A 387 -4.88 0.65 -17.71
C TYR A 387 -4.21 1.82 -18.44
N GLU A 388 -4.82 2.36 -19.50
CA GLU A 388 -4.28 3.47 -20.29
C GLU A 388 -4.00 4.71 -19.43
N ARG A 389 -4.95 5.07 -18.55
CA ARG A 389 -4.79 6.18 -17.60
C ARG A 389 -3.64 5.92 -16.63
N SER A 390 -3.58 4.71 -16.06
CA SER A 390 -2.54 4.32 -15.11
C SER A 390 -1.15 4.29 -15.75
N THR A 391 -1.06 3.86 -17.01
CA THR A 391 0.18 3.82 -17.79
C THR A 391 0.64 5.23 -18.14
N LEU A 392 -0.25 6.14 -18.57
CA LEU A 392 0.12 7.55 -18.79
C LEU A 392 0.71 8.20 -17.52
N LEU A 393 0.06 8.01 -16.37
CA LEU A 393 0.55 8.53 -15.09
C LEU A 393 1.89 7.89 -14.69
N ARG A 394 2.01 6.56 -14.84
CA ARG A 394 3.24 5.82 -14.56
C ARG A 394 4.39 6.28 -15.43
N LEU A 395 4.18 6.48 -16.73
CA LEU A 395 5.22 6.94 -17.67
C LEU A 395 5.59 8.40 -17.42
N ALA A 396 4.61 9.28 -17.17
CA ALA A 396 4.88 10.68 -16.83
C ALA A 396 5.68 10.82 -15.52
N GLY A 397 5.31 10.06 -14.49
CA GLY A 397 6.04 10.02 -13.22
C GLY A 397 7.42 9.36 -13.35
N ARG A 398 7.54 8.26 -14.12
CA ARG A 398 8.81 7.56 -14.38
C ARG A 398 9.82 8.48 -15.07
N TYR A 399 9.40 9.16 -16.13
CA TYR A 399 10.29 9.98 -16.94
C TYR A 399 10.41 11.43 -16.46
N GLY A 400 9.59 11.86 -15.49
CA GLY A 400 9.55 13.26 -15.03
C GLY A 400 9.18 14.25 -16.14
N VAL A 401 8.44 13.80 -17.16
CA VAL A 401 8.08 14.59 -18.33
C VAL A 401 6.57 14.62 -18.49
N GLY A 402 6.01 15.81 -18.72
CA GLY A 402 4.61 15.94 -19.08
C GLY A 402 3.62 15.76 -17.93
N GLU A 403 4.07 15.64 -16.68
CA GLU A 403 3.18 15.48 -15.51
C GLU A 403 2.09 16.56 -15.45
N ASN A 404 2.46 17.82 -15.69
CA ASN A 404 1.53 18.94 -15.73
C ASN A 404 0.55 18.83 -16.91
N ASP A 405 0.99 18.33 -18.06
CA ASP A 405 0.12 18.13 -19.22
C ASP A 405 -0.88 17.00 -18.93
N VAL A 406 -0.43 15.86 -18.39
CA VAL A 406 -1.29 14.72 -18.02
C VAL A 406 -2.26 15.11 -16.90
N ASP A 407 -1.81 15.86 -15.90
CA ASP A 407 -2.67 16.40 -14.84
C ASP A 407 -3.75 17.31 -15.41
N ASP A 408 -3.40 18.17 -16.37
CA ASP A 408 -4.36 19.04 -17.05
C ASP A 408 -5.42 18.26 -17.82
N LEU A 409 -5.03 17.15 -18.46
CA LEU A 409 -5.96 16.26 -19.14
C LEU A 409 -6.94 15.61 -18.15
N LEU A 410 -6.45 15.15 -17.00
CA LEU A 410 -7.29 14.55 -15.96
C LEU A 410 -8.20 15.58 -15.29
N ARG A 411 -7.64 16.75 -14.93
CA ARG A 411 -8.34 17.82 -14.21
C ARG A 411 -9.49 18.42 -15.00
N ASN A 412 -9.33 18.54 -16.31
CA ASN A 412 -10.37 19.05 -17.19
C ASN A 412 -11.27 17.95 -17.76
N GLY A 413 -11.13 16.70 -17.31
CA GLY A 413 -11.94 15.58 -17.78
C GLY A 413 -11.76 15.27 -19.27
N ILE A 414 -10.58 15.55 -19.83
CA ILE A 414 -10.26 15.32 -21.25
C ILE A 414 -10.09 13.82 -21.52
N LEU A 415 -9.55 13.06 -20.57
CA LEU A 415 -9.47 11.59 -20.65
C LEU A 415 -10.80 10.98 -20.19
N VAL A 416 -11.47 10.25 -21.09
CA VAL A 416 -12.78 9.62 -20.85
C VAL A 416 -12.64 8.10 -20.89
N ASP A 417 -12.82 7.48 -19.73
CA ASP A 417 -12.86 6.02 -19.56
C ASP A 417 -14.26 5.49 -19.86
N LEU A 418 -14.39 4.66 -20.91
CA LEU A 418 -15.69 4.12 -21.33
C LEU A 418 -16.15 2.92 -20.48
N LEU A 419 -15.26 2.14 -19.88
CA LEU A 419 -15.65 0.93 -19.14
C LEU A 419 -16.56 1.21 -17.93
N PRO A 420 -16.29 2.23 -17.09
CA PRO A 420 -17.21 2.62 -16.02
C PRO A 420 -18.59 3.01 -16.55
N LEU A 421 -18.66 3.71 -17.67
CA LEU A 421 -19.93 4.14 -18.27
C LEU A 421 -20.73 2.93 -18.78
N VAL A 422 -20.07 1.99 -19.45
CA VAL A 422 -20.70 0.74 -19.88
C VAL A 422 -21.22 -0.04 -18.68
N ARG A 423 -20.36 -0.33 -17.69
CA ARG A 423 -20.72 -1.18 -16.55
C ARG A 423 -21.87 -0.63 -15.72
N LYS A 424 -22.02 0.70 -15.65
CA LYS A 424 -23.06 1.36 -14.86
C LYS A 424 -24.37 1.50 -15.64
N SER A 425 -24.28 1.81 -16.92
CA SER A 425 -25.48 2.10 -17.72
C SER A 425 -26.06 0.90 -18.43
N ILE A 426 -25.22 -0.07 -18.80
CA ILE A 426 -25.61 -1.16 -19.67
C ILE A 426 -25.37 -2.49 -18.95
N ARG A 427 -26.40 -3.30 -18.90
CA ARG A 427 -26.31 -4.70 -18.52
C ARG A 427 -26.31 -5.55 -19.78
N VAL A 428 -25.31 -6.42 -19.96
CA VAL A 428 -25.15 -7.23 -21.17
C VAL A 428 -25.14 -8.72 -20.84
N GLY A 429 -25.74 -9.55 -21.70
CA GLY A 429 -25.81 -11.01 -21.61
C GLY A 429 -24.50 -11.75 -21.89
N THR A 430 -23.36 -11.15 -21.54
CA THR A 430 -22.01 -11.73 -21.63
C THR A 430 -21.46 -12.05 -20.25
N GLU A 431 -20.46 -12.95 -20.18
CA GLU A 431 -19.78 -13.35 -18.92
C GLU A 431 -18.86 -12.25 -18.36
N ASN A 432 -18.41 -11.34 -19.22
CA ASN A 432 -17.54 -10.23 -18.85
C ASN A 432 -17.84 -8.97 -19.68
N TYR A 433 -17.28 -7.86 -19.22
CA TYR A 433 -17.34 -6.54 -19.85
C TYR A 433 -16.01 -6.18 -20.51
N SER A 434 -15.34 -7.13 -21.19
CA SER A 434 -14.22 -6.78 -22.07
C SER A 434 -14.75 -6.15 -23.35
N ILE A 435 -13.96 -5.28 -24.00
CA ILE A 435 -14.40 -4.61 -25.24
C ILE A 435 -14.80 -5.64 -26.31
N LYS A 436 -14.03 -6.73 -26.41
CA LYS A 436 -14.26 -7.89 -27.29
C LYS A 436 -15.63 -8.54 -27.08
N SER A 437 -16.06 -8.71 -25.83
CA SER A 437 -17.39 -9.26 -25.53
C SER A 437 -18.53 -8.34 -25.96
N LEU A 438 -18.28 -7.02 -26.03
CA LEU A 438 -19.27 -6.01 -26.40
C LEU A 438 -19.30 -5.70 -27.90
N GLU A 439 -18.22 -5.95 -28.63
CA GLU A 439 -18.10 -5.71 -30.09
C GLU A 439 -19.31 -6.15 -30.92
N PRO A 440 -19.94 -7.32 -30.67
CA PRO A 440 -21.14 -7.73 -31.42
C PRO A 440 -22.33 -6.75 -31.35
N LEU A 441 -22.36 -5.84 -30.37
CA LEU A 441 -23.41 -4.85 -30.18
C LEU A 441 -23.27 -3.63 -31.11
N TYR A 442 -22.04 -3.25 -31.48
CA TYR A 442 -21.76 -1.98 -32.15
C TYR A 442 -20.83 -2.06 -33.38
N MET A 443 -20.11 -3.17 -33.57
CA MET A 443 -19.20 -3.34 -34.74
C MET A 443 -19.91 -3.88 -35.99
N GLY A 444 -21.14 -4.38 -35.88
CA GLY A 444 -21.87 -4.94 -37.02
C GLY A 444 -21.16 -6.17 -37.60
N ASN A 445 -20.85 -6.14 -38.90
CA ASN A 445 -20.16 -7.24 -39.61
C ASN A 445 -18.63 -7.12 -39.56
N GLU A 446 -18.08 -6.06 -38.96
CA GLU A 446 -16.64 -5.80 -38.87
C GLU A 446 -16.04 -6.45 -37.61
N LEU A 447 -16.35 -7.73 -37.36
CA LEU A 447 -15.74 -8.48 -36.26
C LEU A 447 -14.30 -8.88 -36.62
N ARG A 448 -13.43 -9.02 -35.61
CA ARG A 448 -12.01 -9.38 -35.78
C ARG A 448 -11.86 -10.67 -36.62
N ASP A 449 -11.03 -10.61 -37.66
CA ASP A 449 -10.58 -11.75 -38.46
C ASP A 449 -9.05 -11.61 -38.62
N GLY A 450 -8.25 -12.49 -37.98
CA GLY A 450 -6.79 -12.41 -37.94
C GLY A 450 -6.14 -13.38 -36.94
N GLU A 451 -4.82 -13.60 -37.04
CA GLU A 451 -4.05 -14.51 -36.16
C GLU A 451 -3.78 -13.91 -34.76
N VAL A 452 -3.56 -12.60 -34.65
CA VAL A 452 -3.45 -11.88 -33.38
C VAL A 452 -4.84 -11.51 -32.87
N THR A 453 -5.33 -12.23 -31.85
CA THR A 453 -6.70 -12.03 -31.34
C THR A 453 -6.77 -11.74 -29.85
N LYS A 454 -5.61 -11.72 -29.18
CA LYS A 454 -5.43 -11.45 -27.75
C LYS A 454 -4.13 -10.65 -27.52
N ALA A 455 -4.08 -9.93 -26.39
CA ALA A 455 -2.88 -9.21 -25.94
C ALA A 455 -1.65 -10.11 -25.69
N THR A 456 -1.85 -11.38 -25.33
CA THR A 456 -0.73 -12.35 -25.21
C THR A 456 -0.07 -12.63 -26.55
N ASP A 457 -0.86 -12.58 -27.63
CA ASP A 457 -0.39 -12.86 -28.98
C ASP A 457 0.46 -11.68 -29.49
N SER A 458 0.09 -10.43 -29.16
CA SER A 458 0.88 -9.23 -29.53
C SER A 458 2.26 -9.20 -28.86
N ILE A 459 2.39 -9.68 -27.61
CA ILE A 459 3.68 -9.82 -26.91
C ILE A 459 4.60 -10.82 -27.63
N THR A 460 4.06 -11.99 -28.00
CA THR A 460 4.82 -13.04 -28.69
C THR A 460 5.24 -12.60 -30.09
N GLU A 461 4.35 -11.94 -30.84
CA GLU A 461 4.67 -11.40 -32.16
C GLU A 461 5.69 -10.25 -32.09
N TYR A 462 5.64 -9.36 -31.09
CA TYR A 462 6.65 -8.31 -30.94
C TYR A 462 8.05 -8.88 -30.64
N ALA A 463 8.12 -9.96 -29.87
CA ALA A 463 9.35 -10.68 -29.64
C ALA A 463 9.88 -11.35 -30.90
N ARG A 464 9.00 -11.96 -31.71
CA ARG A 464 9.34 -12.49 -33.02
C ARG A 464 9.88 -11.41 -33.95
N TYR A 465 9.27 -10.22 -33.96
CA TYR A 465 9.81 -9.05 -34.66
C TYR A 465 11.24 -8.72 -34.25
N CYS A 466 11.52 -8.67 -32.93
CA CYS A 466 12.87 -8.39 -32.44
C CYS A 466 13.88 -9.44 -32.91
N ALA A 467 13.53 -10.73 -32.83
CA ALA A 467 14.39 -11.83 -33.28
C ALA A 467 14.65 -11.80 -34.80
N LEU A 468 13.61 -11.54 -35.61
CA LEU A 468 13.74 -11.42 -37.08
C LEU A 468 14.63 -10.22 -37.45
N ARG A 469 14.48 -9.10 -36.75
CA ARG A 469 15.31 -7.89 -36.96
C ARG A 469 16.78 -8.16 -36.65
N GLU A 470 17.07 -8.83 -35.54
CA GLU A 470 18.44 -9.21 -35.16
C GLU A 470 19.06 -10.22 -36.13
N ALA A 471 18.25 -11.14 -36.67
CA ALA A 471 18.67 -12.09 -37.68
C ALA A 471 18.81 -11.47 -39.10
N GLY A 472 18.50 -10.18 -39.28
CA GLY A 472 18.59 -9.48 -40.57
C GLY A 472 17.42 -9.72 -41.53
N HIS A 473 16.33 -10.35 -41.07
CA HIS A 473 15.11 -10.62 -41.83
C HIS A 473 14.16 -9.42 -41.81
N HIS A 474 14.58 -8.30 -42.41
CA HIS A 474 13.86 -7.02 -42.30
C HIS A 474 12.45 -7.02 -42.93
N ASP A 475 12.23 -7.76 -44.01
CA ASP A 475 10.92 -7.82 -44.68
C ASP A 475 9.89 -8.58 -43.84
N GLU A 476 10.27 -9.73 -43.28
CA GLU A 476 9.41 -10.52 -42.37
C GLU A 476 9.13 -9.76 -41.08
N ALA A 477 10.14 -9.07 -40.53
CA ALA A 477 10.00 -8.20 -39.37
C ALA A 477 8.99 -7.06 -39.62
N ALA A 478 8.99 -6.47 -40.82
CA ALA A 478 8.04 -5.43 -41.20
C ALA A 478 6.59 -5.95 -41.30
N THR A 479 6.39 -7.18 -41.77
CA THR A 479 5.07 -7.82 -41.79
C THR A 479 4.52 -8.01 -40.39
N VAL A 480 5.33 -8.52 -39.45
CA VAL A 480 4.90 -8.73 -38.05
C VAL A 480 4.53 -7.40 -37.37
N LEU A 481 5.32 -6.34 -37.56
CA LEU A 481 4.95 -5.00 -37.05
C LEU A 481 3.63 -4.50 -37.63
N LYS A 482 3.37 -4.80 -38.91
CA LYS A 482 2.15 -4.36 -39.59
C LYS A 482 0.91 -5.04 -39.01
N GLU A 483 1.02 -6.33 -38.67
CA GLU A 483 -0.06 -7.09 -38.03
C GLU A 483 -0.39 -6.54 -36.63
N ILE A 484 0.63 -6.22 -35.84
CA ILE A 484 0.48 -5.56 -34.53
C ILE A 484 -0.17 -4.16 -34.69
N GLU A 485 0.27 -3.37 -35.68
CA GLU A 485 -0.34 -2.06 -35.98
C GLU A 485 -1.83 -2.18 -36.32
N ASP A 486 -2.20 -3.15 -37.15
CA ASP A 486 -3.58 -3.34 -37.60
C ASP A 486 -4.49 -3.89 -36.48
N TYR A 487 -3.95 -4.72 -35.59
CA TYR A 487 -4.62 -5.13 -34.35
C TYR A 487 -4.94 -3.92 -33.46
N ASN A 488 -3.95 -3.11 -33.12
CA ASN A 488 -4.12 -1.95 -32.25
C ASN A 488 -5.03 -0.87 -32.88
N ARG A 489 -4.95 -0.69 -34.20
CA ARG A 489 -5.88 0.16 -34.96
C ARG A 489 -7.32 -0.31 -34.84
N TYR A 490 -7.56 -1.62 -34.85
CA TYR A 490 -8.89 -2.18 -34.64
C TYR A 490 -9.41 -1.83 -33.23
N ASP A 491 -8.60 -1.96 -32.19
CA ASP A 491 -9.00 -1.65 -30.81
C ASP A 491 -9.32 -0.16 -30.60
N CYS A 492 -8.52 0.73 -31.19
CA CYS A 492 -8.86 2.16 -31.25
C CYS A 492 -10.20 2.42 -31.97
N ARG A 493 -10.47 1.72 -33.08
CA ARG A 493 -11.73 1.86 -33.83
C ARG A 493 -12.91 1.29 -33.05
N SER A 494 -12.72 0.17 -32.36
CA SER A 494 -13.72 -0.45 -31.49
C SER A 494 -14.14 0.52 -30.38
N THR A 495 -13.17 1.17 -29.73
CA THR A 495 -13.40 2.23 -28.73
C THR A 495 -14.21 3.40 -29.32
N HIS A 496 -13.91 3.83 -30.54
CA HIS A 496 -14.67 4.86 -31.24
C HIS A 496 -16.13 4.45 -31.47
N ARG A 497 -16.36 3.25 -32.01
CA ARG A 497 -17.73 2.75 -32.28
C ARG A 497 -18.53 2.55 -31.00
N LEU A 498 -17.89 2.12 -29.92
CA LEU A 498 -18.52 2.01 -28.60
C LEU A 498 -18.95 3.38 -28.07
N ARG A 499 -18.11 4.41 -28.17
CA ARG A 499 -18.45 5.79 -27.80
C ARG A 499 -19.72 6.24 -28.52
N ASP A 500 -19.75 6.11 -29.85
CA ASP A 500 -20.91 6.50 -30.66
C ASP A 500 -22.16 5.71 -30.27
N TRP A 501 -22.01 4.41 -30.01
CA TRP A 501 -23.10 3.55 -29.60
C TRP A 501 -23.70 3.99 -28.25
N LEU A 502 -22.86 4.34 -27.27
CA LEU A 502 -23.32 4.83 -25.96
C LEU A 502 -24.02 6.19 -26.04
N ILE A 503 -23.52 7.11 -26.86
CA ILE A 503 -24.18 8.41 -27.09
C ILE A 503 -25.57 8.23 -27.67
N ASN A 504 -25.74 7.30 -28.63
CA ASN A 504 -27.06 7.00 -29.18
C ASN A 504 -28.01 6.45 -28.11
N ARG A 505 -27.52 5.62 -27.16
CA ARG A 505 -28.34 5.15 -26.03
C ARG A 505 -28.73 6.29 -25.09
N ALA A 506 -27.83 7.24 -24.86
CA ALA A 506 -28.10 8.42 -24.05
C ALA A 506 -29.26 9.25 -24.65
N PHE A 507 -29.21 9.49 -25.96
CA PHE A 507 -30.27 10.20 -26.67
C PHE A 507 -31.61 9.44 -26.66
N GLU A 508 -31.60 8.13 -26.87
CA GLU A 508 -32.82 7.29 -26.81
C GLU A 508 -33.45 7.29 -25.41
N ALA A 509 -32.65 7.45 -24.37
CA ALA A 509 -33.10 7.54 -22.98
C ALA A 509 -33.43 8.97 -22.54
N GLU A 510 -33.42 9.95 -23.45
CA GLU A 510 -33.64 11.39 -23.17
C GLU A 510 -32.66 11.98 -22.14
N VAL A 511 -31.46 11.40 -22.05
CA VAL A 511 -30.38 11.84 -21.16
C VAL A 511 -29.31 12.55 -21.99
N PRO A 512 -29.19 13.89 -21.91
CA PRO A 512 -28.26 14.64 -22.76
C PRO A 512 -26.80 14.43 -22.32
N PRO A 513 -25.86 14.17 -23.24
CA PRO A 513 -24.43 14.18 -22.94
C PRO A 513 -24.00 15.60 -22.52
N ARG A 514 -23.31 15.73 -21.38
CA ARG A 514 -22.86 17.02 -20.82
C ARG A 514 -21.37 17.04 -20.48
N GLY A 515 -20.71 15.88 -20.48
CA GLY A 515 -19.31 15.73 -20.07
C GLY A 515 -19.08 15.84 -18.56
N PRO A 516 -17.88 15.43 -18.10
CA PRO A 516 -17.51 15.52 -16.68
C PRO A 516 -17.41 16.96 -16.20
N GLN A 517 -17.69 17.20 -14.91
CA GLN A 517 -17.48 18.52 -14.30
C GLN A 517 -15.96 18.82 -14.18
N PRO A 518 -15.46 19.91 -14.77
CA PRO A 518 -14.04 20.27 -14.63
C PRO A 518 -13.75 20.76 -13.21
N VAL A 519 -12.53 20.51 -12.73
CA VAL A 519 -12.05 21.03 -11.44
C VAL A 519 -11.81 22.53 -11.54
N ARG A 520 -12.79 23.36 -11.15
CA ARG A 520 -12.71 24.84 -11.26
C ARG A 520 -11.83 25.51 -10.20
N ASP A 521 -11.69 24.92 -9.02
CA ASP A 521 -11.02 25.54 -7.86
C ASP A 521 -9.55 25.10 -7.66
N GLY A 522 -8.99 24.31 -8.57
CA GLY A 522 -7.58 23.95 -8.51
C GLY A 522 -6.70 25.10 -9.02
N ALA A 523 -5.66 25.47 -8.25
CA ALA A 523 -4.67 26.48 -8.66
C ALA A 523 -4.20 26.25 -10.11
N PRO A 524 -4.02 27.31 -10.93
CA PRO A 524 -3.59 27.18 -12.31
C PRO A 524 -2.32 26.35 -12.39
N ILE A 525 -2.21 25.51 -13.43
CA ILE A 525 -1.04 24.67 -13.64
C ILE A 525 0.14 25.60 -13.95
N GLU A 526 0.99 25.80 -12.94
CA GLU A 526 2.19 26.61 -13.05
C GLU A 526 3.18 25.92 -13.97
N LYS A 527 3.57 26.60 -15.04
CA LYS A 527 4.63 26.13 -15.93
C LYS A 527 5.94 26.14 -15.17
N ALA A 528 6.77 25.11 -15.38
CA ALA A 528 8.10 25.01 -14.80
C ALA A 528 8.87 26.33 -14.99
N ASP A 529 9.22 26.98 -13.88
CA ASP A 529 9.91 28.25 -13.89
C ASP A 529 11.41 28.07 -14.23
N ALA A 530 12.20 29.14 -14.13
CA ALA A 530 13.64 29.05 -14.39
C ALA A 530 14.38 28.21 -13.33
N VAL A 531 13.90 28.22 -12.09
CA VAL A 531 14.49 27.48 -10.97
C VAL A 531 14.27 25.98 -11.18
N ASP A 532 13.03 25.56 -11.49
CA ASP A 532 12.69 24.15 -11.78
C ASP A 532 13.52 23.60 -12.92
N ARG A 533 13.60 24.33 -14.03
CA ARG A 533 14.36 23.90 -15.21
C ARG A 533 15.84 23.71 -14.89
N LYS A 534 16.43 24.55 -14.04
CA LYS A 534 17.84 24.42 -13.65
C LYS A 534 18.06 23.23 -12.70
N LEU A 535 17.18 23.04 -11.71
CA LEU A 535 17.26 21.92 -10.77
C LEU A 535 17.09 20.58 -11.51
N LEU A 536 16.03 20.43 -12.32
CA LEU A 536 15.77 19.22 -13.09
C LEU A 536 16.88 18.90 -14.09
N ARG A 537 17.46 19.93 -14.73
CA ARG A 537 18.60 19.73 -15.63
C ARG A 537 19.84 19.19 -14.91
N PHE A 538 20.08 19.62 -13.67
CA PHE A 538 21.20 19.12 -12.88
C PHE A 538 20.94 17.72 -12.34
N ALA A 539 19.73 17.47 -11.83
CA ALA A 539 19.30 16.18 -11.30
C ALA A 539 19.31 15.04 -12.34
N GLY A 540 19.26 15.39 -13.63
CA GLY A 540 19.18 14.42 -14.73
C GLY A 540 17.79 13.82 -14.87
N ASP A 541 17.61 13.04 -15.94
CA ASP A 541 16.34 12.40 -16.28
C ASP A 541 16.04 11.15 -15.45
N GLY A 542 16.97 10.70 -14.61
CA GLY A 542 16.82 9.53 -13.75
C GLY A 542 16.85 8.19 -14.51
N VAL A 543 17.20 8.20 -15.80
CA VAL A 543 17.43 6.97 -16.57
C VAL A 543 18.77 6.35 -16.18
N GLU A 544 19.79 7.19 -15.98
CA GLU A 544 21.07 6.78 -15.39
C GLU A 544 21.04 6.91 -13.86
N PRO A 545 21.82 6.09 -13.13
CA PRO A 545 21.97 6.22 -11.68
C PRO A 545 22.44 7.63 -11.29
N ARG A 546 21.64 8.33 -10.48
CA ARG A 546 21.97 9.68 -9.99
C ARG A 546 23.13 9.63 -9.00
N THR A 547 24.05 10.59 -9.09
CA THR A 547 24.99 10.84 -7.99
C THR A 547 24.24 11.30 -6.73
N PRO A 548 24.83 11.21 -5.52
CA PRO A 548 24.21 11.72 -4.31
C PRO A 548 23.76 13.19 -4.42
N GLU A 549 24.58 14.04 -5.04
CA GLU A 549 24.24 15.45 -5.29
C GLU A 549 23.06 15.61 -6.25
N GLN A 550 23.01 14.83 -7.32
CA GLN A 550 21.87 14.83 -8.24
C GLN A 550 20.59 14.35 -7.55
N GLN A 551 20.69 13.35 -6.69
CA GLN A 551 19.56 12.83 -5.91
C GLN A 551 19.05 13.86 -4.90
N ALA A 552 19.92 14.57 -4.18
CA ALA A 552 19.53 15.65 -3.28
C ALA A 552 18.81 16.78 -4.03
N VAL A 553 19.30 17.15 -5.22
CA VAL A 553 18.65 18.17 -6.07
C VAL A 553 17.31 17.68 -6.61
N ALA A 554 17.19 16.39 -6.94
CA ALA A 554 15.93 15.78 -7.33
C ALA A 554 14.88 15.83 -6.21
N LEU A 555 15.28 15.57 -4.96
CA LEU A 555 14.41 15.69 -3.79
C LEU A 555 13.93 17.13 -3.55
N ILE A 556 14.82 18.13 -3.70
CA ILE A 556 14.46 19.55 -3.59
C ILE A 556 13.49 19.97 -4.71
N ALA A 557 13.76 19.55 -5.95
CA ALA A 557 12.86 19.80 -7.07
C ALA A 557 11.49 19.15 -6.85
N ALA A 558 11.47 17.91 -6.34
CA ALA A 558 10.24 17.23 -5.98
C ALA A 558 9.49 17.96 -4.87
N ALA A 559 10.17 18.44 -3.82
CA ALA A 559 9.57 19.13 -2.69
C ALA A 559 8.70 20.34 -3.11
N ARG A 560 9.12 21.11 -4.14
CA ARG A 560 8.39 22.30 -4.62
C ARG A 560 6.94 21.98 -5.03
N GLY A 561 6.72 20.80 -5.62
CA GLY A 561 5.40 20.34 -6.04
C GLY A 561 4.70 19.43 -5.03
N PHE A 562 5.31 19.13 -3.88
CA PHE A 562 4.83 18.12 -2.93
C PHE A 562 3.40 18.38 -2.47
N HIS A 563 3.13 19.51 -1.81
CA HIS A 563 1.81 19.81 -1.25
C HIS A 563 0.71 19.88 -2.31
N LYS A 564 1.04 20.40 -3.49
CA LYS A 564 0.10 20.45 -4.61
C LYS A 564 -0.27 19.04 -5.08
N ARG A 565 0.70 18.09 -5.09
CA ARG A 565 0.45 16.69 -5.43
C ARG A 565 -0.33 15.96 -4.34
N GLU A 566 -0.11 16.28 -3.07
CA GLU A 566 -0.92 15.77 -1.94
C GLU A 566 -2.38 16.21 -2.00
N ASP A 567 -2.66 17.43 -2.46
CA ASP A 567 -4.03 17.93 -2.59
C ASP A 567 -4.79 17.29 -3.78
N LYS A 568 -4.09 16.71 -4.77
CA LYS A 568 -4.73 16.18 -6.00
C LYS A 568 -5.68 15.01 -5.75
N PRO A 569 -5.30 13.93 -5.03
CA PRO A 569 -6.20 12.82 -4.72
C PRO A 569 -7.49 13.28 -4.05
N PHE A 570 -7.41 14.25 -3.14
CA PHE A 570 -8.58 14.85 -2.50
C PHE A 570 -9.54 15.44 -3.54
N TRP A 571 -9.04 16.30 -4.42
CA TRP A 571 -9.88 16.97 -5.42
C TRP A 571 -10.43 15.97 -6.42
N TRP A 572 -9.62 15.03 -6.91
CA TRP A 572 -10.10 13.95 -7.77
C TRP A 572 -11.23 13.17 -7.10
N GLY A 573 -11.07 12.76 -5.84
CA GLY A 573 -12.13 12.08 -5.10
C GLY A 573 -13.38 12.94 -4.90
N HIS A 574 -13.23 14.24 -4.62
CA HIS A 574 -14.35 15.16 -4.46
C HIS A 574 -15.18 15.28 -5.74
N PHE A 575 -14.55 15.53 -6.89
CA PHE A 575 -15.27 15.63 -8.17
C PHE A 575 -15.77 14.28 -8.66
N ASP A 576 -15.07 13.18 -8.36
CA ASP A 576 -15.57 11.84 -8.62
C ASP A 576 -16.91 11.58 -7.90
N ARG A 577 -17.05 11.98 -6.64
CA ARG A 577 -18.31 11.88 -5.87
C ARG A 577 -19.45 12.76 -6.40
N LEU A 578 -19.13 13.90 -7.02
CA LEU A 578 -20.13 14.75 -7.68
C LEU A 578 -20.66 14.11 -8.97
N ASN A 579 -19.82 13.33 -9.66
CA ASN A 579 -20.14 12.74 -10.95
C ASN A 579 -20.68 11.29 -10.84
N ASN A 580 -20.35 10.54 -9.78
CA ASN A 580 -20.69 9.12 -9.65
C ASN A 580 -21.82 8.83 -8.63
N PRO A 581 -22.61 7.74 -8.78
CA PRO A 581 -23.65 7.32 -7.83
C PRO A 581 -23.15 7.13 -6.39
N VAL A 582 -24.03 7.34 -5.40
CA VAL A 582 -23.69 7.26 -3.95
C VAL A 582 -23.09 5.93 -3.56
N ASP A 583 -23.60 4.84 -4.11
CA ASP A 583 -23.19 3.47 -3.74
C ASP A 583 -21.73 3.14 -4.06
N GLU A 584 -21.06 3.92 -4.91
CA GLU A 584 -19.65 3.68 -5.25
C GLU A 584 -18.68 4.33 -4.27
N TRP A 585 -19.15 5.33 -3.54
CA TRP A 585 -18.32 6.11 -2.64
C TRP A 585 -18.85 6.16 -1.21
N ALA A 586 -19.98 5.53 -0.91
CA ALA A 586 -20.48 5.36 0.45
C ALA A 586 -19.42 4.71 1.36
N ASP A 587 -18.71 3.70 0.83
CA ASP A 587 -17.61 3.01 1.49
C ASP A 587 -16.31 3.84 1.57
N SER A 588 -16.28 5.05 1.01
CA SER A 588 -15.08 5.91 1.01
C SER A 588 -14.85 6.56 2.37
N THR A 589 -13.58 6.72 2.73
CA THR A 589 -13.18 7.26 4.02
C THR A 589 -13.68 8.70 4.22
N GLY A 590 -14.30 8.97 5.38
CA GLY A 590 -14.76 10.31 5.78
C GLY A 590 -16.05 10.76 5.10
N VAL A 591 -16.81 9.83 4.53
CA VAL A 591 -18.13 10.08 3.94
C VAL A 591 -19.21 9.64 4.91
N PHE A 592 -20.14 10.55 5.22
CA PHE A 592 -21.35 10.22 5.97
C PHE A 592 -22.57 10.31 5.04
N VAL A 593 -23.30 9.22 4.89
CA VAL A 593 -24.53 9.19 4.08
C VAL A 593 -25.72 9.33 5.01
N ALA A 594 -26.53 10.37 4.79
CA ALA A 594 -27.70 10.66 5.60
C ALA A 594 -28.91 9.86 5.12
N GLU A 595 -29.50 9.07 6.01
CA GLU A 595 -30.79 8.41 5.79
C GLU A 595 -31.96 9.35 6.11
N LYS A 596 -31.75 10.26 7.07
CA LYS A 596 -32.72 11.27 7.50
C LYS A 596 -32.01 12.59 7.79
N ALA A 597 -32.68 13.70 7.50
CA ALA A 597 -32.20 15.04 7.82
C ALA A 597 -33.33 15.89 8.43
N GLU A 598 -33.02 16.65 9.48
CA GLU A 598 -33.96 17.51 10.21
C GLU A 598 -33.35 18.90 10.46
N VAL A 599 -34.09 19.97 10.12
CA VAL A 599 -33.64 21.34 10.36
C VAL A 599 -33.94 21.71 11.82
N ILE A 600 -32.89 21.85 12.63
CA ILE A 600 -32.99 22.19 14.06
C ILE A 600 -33.15 23.71 14.25
N THR A 601 -32.44 24.49 13.45
CA THR A 601 -32.57 25.95 13.45
C THR A 601 -32.50 26.43 12.02
N ASP A 602 -33.57 27.08 11.56
CA ASP A 602 -33.64 27.61 10.20
C ASP A 602 -32.70 28.82 10.01
N TRP A 603 -32.62 29.32 8.77
CA TRP A 603 -31.76 30.42 8.37
C TRP A 603 -31.93 31.64 9.29
N HIS A 604 -30.87 31.96 10.03
CA HIS A 604 -30.80 33.13 10.90
C HIS A 604 -29.41 33.77 10.82
N THR A 605 -29.31 35.05 11.17
CA THR A 605 -28.02 35.76 11.22
C THR A 605 -27.66 36.09 12.67
N PRO A 606 -26.74 35.33 13.30
CA PRO A 606 -26.29 35.64 14.66
C PRO A 606 -25.68 37.05 14.78
N PRO A 607 -25.66 37.66 15.98
CA PRO A 607 -25.18 39.04 16.19
C PRO A 607 -23.73 39.34 15.74
N ARG A 608 -22.90 38.31 15.54
CA ARG A 608 -21.50 38.43 15.07
C ARG A 608 -21.27 37.83 13.66
N ALA A 609 -22.28 37.27 13.04
CA ALA A 609 -22.19 36.64 11.73
C ALA A 609 -22.50 37.65 10.62
N ARG A 610 -21.75 37.56 9.50
CA ARG A 610 -21.97 38.39 8.31
C ARG A 610 -22.91 37.76 7.28
N LYS A 611 -23.25 36.48 7.46
CA LYS A 611 -24.09 35.70 6.56
C LYS A 611 -25.15 34.93 7.37
N PRO A 612 -26.35 34.72 6.82
CA PRO A 612 -27.30 33.75 7.35
C PRO A 612 -26.67 32.37 7.45
N GLN A 613 -27.03 31.64 8.49
CA GLN A 613 -26.63 30.27 8.73
C GLN A 613 -27.81 29.46 9.26
N ARG A 614 -27.81 28.15 9.04
CA ARG A 614 -28.80 27.21 9.60
C ARG A 614 -28.12 25.98 10.20
N GLN A 615 -28.83 25.29 11.09
CA GLN A 615 -28.36 24.06 11.71
C GLN A 615 -29.25 22.89 11.29
N VAL A 616 -28.61 21.81 10.85
CA VAL A 616 -29.28 20.60 10.36
C VAL A 616 -28.71 19.40 11.09
N LEU A 617 -29.58 18.56 11.64
CA LEU A 617 -29.24 17.26 12.22
C LEU A 617 -29.41 16.20 11.14
N LEU A 618 -28.36 15.41 10.92
CA LEU A 618 -28.36 14.29 9.98
C LEU A 618 -28.26 12.99 10.76
N THR A 619 -29.11 12.02 10.43
CA THR A 619 -29.06 10.66 10.96
C THR A 619 -28.67 9.72 9.82
N GLY A 620 -27.69 8.86 10.05
CA GLY A 620 -27.11 8.02 9.01
C GLY A 620 -25.89 7.25 9.51
N ALA A 621 -24.98 6.91 8.60
CA ALA A 621 -23.78 6.15 8.93
C ALA A 621 -22.56 6.61 8.12
N ILE A 622 -21.38 6.29 8.67
CA ILE A 622 -20.09 6.34 8.00
C ILE A 622 -19.51 4.92 7.98
N ASP A 623 -19.20 4.41 6.79
CA ASP A 623 -18.70 3.03 6.64
C ASP A 623 -17.19 2.93 6.92
N ALA A 624 -16.44 4.01 6.65
CA ALA A 624 -15.01 4.05 6.87
C ALA A 624 -14.51 5.45 7.27
N GLY A 625 -13.56 5.50 8.20
CA GLY A 625 -12.86 6.73 8.60
C GLY A 625 -13.53 7.53 9.71
N GLU A 626 -13.14 8.81 9.80
CA GLU A 626 -13.67 9.78 10.76
C GLU A 626 -14.20 11.00 10.00
N LEU A 627 -15.18 11.69 10.59
CA LEU A 627 -15.74 12.90 10.02
C LEU A 627 -14.89 14.12 10.42
N GLY A 628 -14.43 14.89 9.43
CA GLY A 628 -13.72 16.14 9.70
C GLY A 628 -14.62 17.23 10.28
N THR A 629 -14.02 18.24 10.91
CA THR A 629 -14.77 19.42 11.40
C THR A 629 -15.33 20.26 10.25
N ASP A 630 -14.52 20.50 9.22
CA ASP A 630 -14.94 21.17 8.00
C ASP A 630 -15.27 20.12 6.93
N VAL A 631 -16.48 20.19 6.38
CA VAL A 631 -17.04 19.20 5.44
C VAL A 631 -17.73 19.89 4.28
N TYR A 632 -17.93 19.14 3.19
CA TYR A 632 -18.85 19.52 2.12
C TYR A 632 -20.16 18.76 2.24
N ALA A 633 -21.27 19.50 2.34
CA ALA A 633 -22.63 18.98 2.30
C ALA A 633 -23.09 18.85 0.84
N LEU A 634 -23.51 17.64 0.43
CA LEU A 634 -23.94 17.32 -0.94
C LEU A 634 -25.46 17.35 -1.09
N TYR A 635 -25.91 17.84 -2.25
CA TYR A 635 -27.32 18.06 -2.59
C TYR A 635 -27.71 17.31 -3.87
N THR A 636 -28.93 16.76 -3.88
CA THR A 636 -29.48 16.06 -5.05
C THR A 636 -29.88 17.06 -6.14
N PRO A 637 -29.75 16.69 -7.43
CA PRO A 637 -30.32 17.49 -8.52
C PRO A 637 -31.86 17.54 -8.42
N PRO A 638 -32.50 18.69 -8.72
CA PRO A 638 -31.85 19.94 -9.07
C PRO A 638 -31.20 20.62 -7.86
N ALA A 639 -29.94 21.05 -8.00
CA ALA A 639 -29.17 21.66 -6.92
C ALA A 639 -29.66 23.07 -6.57
N PRO A 640 -29.56 23.49 -5.30
CA PRO A 640 -29.90 24.85 -4.88
C PRO A 640 -29.04 25.90 -5.60
N ALA A 641 -29.64 27.05 -5.89
CA ALA A 641 -28.95 28.15 -6.57
C ALA A 641 -27.68 28.57 -5.82
N GLY A 642 -26.55 28.64 -6.53
CA GLY A 642 -25.24 29.00 -5.97
C GLY A 642 -24.46 27.84 -5.33
N LEU A 643 -24.98 26.60 -5.36
CA LEU A 643 -24.25 25.38 -4.95
C LEU A 643 -23.74 24.54 -6.13
N SER A 644 -24.13 24.88 -7.36
CA SER A 644 -23.68 24.26 -8.60
C SER A 644 -23.68 25.30 -9.73
N ASP A 645 -22.86 25.07 -10.75
CA ASP A 645 -22.84 25.85 -11.99
C ASP A 645 -24.02 25.52 -12.92
N ASP A 646 -24.65 24.37 -12.69
CA ASP A 646 -25.75 23.81 -13.50
C ASP A 646 -26.76 23.15 -12.53
N PRO A 647 -28.03 23.59 -12.52
CA PRO A 647 -29.04 23.06 -11.61
C PRO A 647 -29.23 21.55 -11.75
N ASP A 648 -29.03 20.95 -12.92
CA ASP A 648 -29.26 19.51 -13.12
C ASP A 648 -28.08 18.65 -12.64
N ARG A 649 -27.02 19.26 -12.11
CA ARG A 649 -25.88 18.56 -11.51
C ARG A 649 -26.00 18.54 -9.99
N ARG A 650 -25.26 17.64 -9.32
CA ARG A 650 -25.16 17.67 -7.85
C ARG A 650 -24.48 18.96 -7.42
N GLY A 651 -25.04 19.58 -6.39
CA GLY A 651 -24.47 20.75 -5.75
C GLY A 651 -23.74 20.38 -4.48
N PHE A 652 -22.80 21.23 -4.06
CA PHE A 652 -22.13 21.10 -2.77
C PHE A 652 -21.96 22.46 -2.09
N GLY A 653 -22.01 22.46 -0.76
CA GLY A 653 -21.79 23.64 0.07
C GLY A 653 -20.88 23.34 1.25
N SER A 654 -20.11 24.32 1.71
CA SER A 654 -19.29 24.18 2.92
C SER A 654 -20.17 24.16 4.17
N ALA A 655 -19.93 23.18 5.03
CA ALA A 655 -20.57 23.06 6.34
C ALA A 655 -19.51 22.75 7.42
N THR A 656 -19.85 23.06 8.67
CA THR A 656 -19.01 22.78 9.84
C THR A 656 -19.78 21.85 10.77
N VAL A 657 -19.16 20.74 11.16
CA VAL A 657 -19.68 19.82 12.18
C VAL A 657 -19.54 20.48 13.54
N ILE A 658 -20.66 20.67 14.24
CA ILE A 658 -20.71 21.33 15.57
C ILE A 658 -21.07 20.37 16.70
N GLY A 659 -21.51 19.15 16.37
CA GLY A 659 -21.77 18.08 17.33
C GLY A 659 -21.99 16.75 16.63
N CYS A 660 -21.66 15.67 17.34
CA CYS A 660 -21.99 14.31 16.96
C CYS A 660 -22.24 13.48 18.22
N ASP A 661 -23.03 12.42 18.11
CA ASP A 661 -23.26 11.45 19.17
C ASP A 661 -21.98 10.68 19.53
N ASN A 662 -21.24 10.24 18.51
CA ASN A 662 -19.97 9.53 18.64
C ASN A 662 -18.97 10.03 17.57
N PRO A 663 -17.83 10.62 17.94
CA PRO A 663 -16.82 11.05 16.97
C PRO A 663 -16.24 9.93 16.10
N ASP A 664 -16.26 8.69 16.59
CA ASP A 664 -15.55 7.56 15.97
C ASP A 664 -16.41 6.77 14.99
N ALA A 665 -17.73 6.82 15.20
CA ALA A 665 -18.75 6.19 14.38
C ALA A 665 -20.05 6.99 14.53
N PRO A 666 -20.09 8.23 14.02
CA PRO A 666 -21.25 9.09 14.15
C PRO A 666 -22.48 8.45 13.52
N THR A 667 -23.57 8.39 14.28
CA THR A 667 -24.90 8.03 13.76
C THR A 667 -25.80 9.25 13.68
N GLU A 668 -25.51 10.29 14.47
CA GLU A 668 -26.17 11.59 14.45
C GLU A 668 -25.12 12.70 14.36
N VAL A 669 -25.23 13.54 13.32
CA VAL A 669 -24.29 14.65 13.07
C VAL A 669 -25.06 15.96 12.98
N LEU A 670 -24.73 16.90 13.85
CA LEU A 670 -25.24 18.26 13.81
C LEU A 670 -24.24 19.15 13.04
N ILE A 671 -24.69 19.68 11.91
CA ILE A 671 -23.91 20.62 11.09
C ILE A 671 -24.45 22.04 11.18
N THR A 672 -23.57 23.01 10.98
CA THR A 672 -23.93 24.39 10.64
C THR A 672 -23.48 24.69 9.23
N GLU A 673 -24.38 25.20 8.40
CA GLU A 673 -24.05 25.68 7.06
C GLU A 673 -24.44 27.15 6.87
N ARG A 674 -23.77 27.81 5.93
CA ARG A 674 -23.89 29.25 5.67
C ARG A 674 -24.44 29.49 4.28
N GLN A 675 -25.07 30.66 4.10
CA GLN A 675 -25.58 31.07 2.80
C GLN A 675 -24.46 31.02 1.73
N PRO A 676 -24.72 30.41 0.55
CA PRO A 676 -23.78 30.38 -0.55
C PRO A 676 -23.33 31.79 -0.96
N LYS A 677 -22.12 31.92 -1.52
CA LYS A 677 -21.56 33.24 -1.86
C LYS A 677 -22.38 33.97 -2.93
N ASP A 678 -22.96 33.21 -3.87
CA ASP A 678 -23.71 33.71 -5.02
C ASP A 678 -25.13 33.09 -5.11
N GLY A 679 -25.72 32.71 -3.96
CA GLY A 679 -27.01 32.01 -3.88
C GLY A 679 -27.97 32.58 -2.82
N GLU A 680 -29.26 32.28 -2.98
CA GLU A 680 -30.30 32.60 -1.99
C GLU A 680 -30.36 31.55 -0.86
N ILE A 681 -31.12 31.83 0.19
CA ILE A 681 -31.46 30.81 1.20
C ILE A 681 -32.39 29.75 0.56
N PHE A 682 -32.29 28.50 1.00
CA PHE A 682 -33.02 27.37 0.40
C PHE A 682 -33.51 26.38 1.46
N THR A 683 -34.48 25.54 1.10
CA THR A 683 -35.13 24.58 2.01
C THR A 683 -34.60 23.15 1.89
N GLN A 684 -34.03 22.76 0.74
CA GLN A 684 -33.48 21.43 0.51
C GLN A 684 -32.43 21.09 1.58
N VAL A 685 -32.34 19.82 1.98
CA VAL A 685 -31.39 19.31 2.98
C VAL A 685 -30.34 18.43 2.33
N PRO A 686 -29.11 18.34 2.88
CA PRO A 686 -28.07 17.53 2.29
C PRO A 686 -28.35 16.04 2.52
N PHE A 687 -27.95 15.22 1.54
CA PHE A 687 -28.08 13.75 1.62
C PHE A 687 -26.77 13.07 2.03
N ALA A 688 -25.64 13.79 1.98
CA ALA A 688 -24.35 13.27 2.42
C ALA A 688 -23.40 14.39 2.87
N LEU A 689 -22.45 14.05 3.72
CA LEU A 689 -21.29 14.85 4.07
C LEU A 689 -20.03 14.18 3.50
N THR A 690 -19.14 14.98 2.94
CA THR A 690 -17.85 14.51 2.42
C THR A 690 -16.71 15.35 2.99
N PRO A 691 -15.45 14.87 2.95
CA PRO A 691 -14.32 15.61 3.50
C PRO A 691 -14.21 17.04 2.94
N GLY A 692 -13.97 18.01 3.82
CA GLY A 692 -13.80 19.43 3.45
C GLY A 692 -12.45 19.72 2.79
N PRO A 693 -12.22 20.96 2.32
CA PRO A 693 -11.05 21.31 1.53
C PRO A 693 -9.73 21.04 2.28
N PRO A 694 -8.62 20.74 1.55
CA PRO A 694 -7.33 20.53 2.17
C PRO A 694 -6.85 21.77 2.94
N ILE A 695 -5.99 21.54 3.93
CA ILE A 695 -5.40 22.61 4.74
C ILE A 695 -4.54 23.50 3.83
N ASN A 696 -4.60 24.82 4.02
CA ASN A 696 -3.78 25.75 3.25
C ASN A 696 -2.28 25.57 3.57
N THR A 697 -1.52 25.04 2.61
CA THR A 697 -0.08 24.75 2.74
C THR A 697 0.83 25.85 2.18
N ARG A 698 0.29 27.04 1.84
CA ARG A 698 1.06 28.12 1.20
C ARG A 698 2.34 28.54 1.94
N PRO A 699 2.38 28.67 3.27
CA PRO A 699 3.63 29.02 3.97
C PRO A 699 4.74 27.97 3.76
N LEU A 700 4.39 26.69 3.75
CA LEU A 700 5.33 25.60 3.52
C LEU A 700 5.89 25.67 2.09
N GLN A 701 5.01 25.85 1.09
CA GLN A 701 5.39 26.00 -0.32
C GLN A 701 6.36 27.16 -0.52
N VAL A 702 6.08 28.34 0.07
CA VAL A 702 6.95 29.52 -0.02
C VAL A 702 8.33 29.27 0.57
N SER A 703 8.41 28.59 1.72
CA SER A 703 9.70 28.24 2.33
C SER A 703 10.50 27.26 1.46
N ILE A 704 9.84 26.22 0.93
CA ILE A 704 10.47 25.25 0.01
C ILE A 704 10.98 25.95 -1.25
N ASP A 705 10.19 26.83 -1.87
CA ASP A 705 10.60 27.60 -3.05
C ASP A 705 11.83 28.47 -2.77
N SER A 706 11.91 29.06 -1.57
CA SER A 706 13.05 29.86 -1.13
C SER A 706 14.32 29.03 -0.96
N THR A 707 14.21 27.83 -0.37
CA THR A 707 15.32 26.86 -0.28
C THR A 707 15.75 26.38 -1.67
N ALA A 708 14.80 26.05 -2.54
CA ALA A 708 15.05 25.61 -3.90
C ALA A 708 15.74 26.70 -4.75
N ALA A 709 15.34 27.96 -4.59
CA ALA A 709 15.99 29.09 -5.25
C ALA A 709 17.45 29.26 -4.79
N THR A 710 17.72 29.08 -3.50
CA THR A 710 19.08 29.14 -2.92
C THR A 710 19.98 28.05 -3.51
N VAL A 711 19.50 26.81 -3.52
CA VAL A 711 20.23 25.66 -4.10
C VAL A 711 20.46 25.88 -5.60
N SER A 712 19.41 26.28 -6.33
CA SER A 712 19.49 26.55 -7.77
C SER A 712 20.51 27.64 -8.10
N ALA A 713 20.61 28.70 -7.28
CA ALA A 713 21.62 29.73 -7.44
C ALA A 713 23.06 29.21 -7.22
N GLY A 714 23.25 28.31 -6.25
CA GLY A 714 24.56 27.74 -5.89
C GLY A 714 25.09 26.63 -6.80
N LEU A 715 24.23 25.98 -7.59
CA LEU A 715 24.63 24.85 -8.45
C LEU A 715 25.84 25.19 -9.35
N PRO A 716 26.84 24.28 -9.45
CA PRO A 716 26.80 22.86 -9.03
C PRO A 716 27.14 22.59 -7.56
N ALA A 717 27.54 23.60 -6.76
CA ALA A 717 27.84 23.40 -5.35
C ALA A 717 26.56 23.48 -4.51
N LEU A 718 26.33 22.48 -3.66
CA LEU A 718 25.21 22.49 -2.71
C LEU A 718 25.56 23.27 -1.44
N PRO A 719 24.59 23.92 -0.79
CA PRO A 719 24.81 24.62 0.47
C PRO A 719 25.35 23.69 1.57
N ALA A 720 26.21 24.21 2.43
CA ALA A 720 26.74 23.50 3.59
C ALA A 720 25.79 23.69 4.78
N ASP A 721 24.60 23.08 4.71
CA ASP A 721 23.57 23.16 5.76
C ASP A 721 23.00 21.80 6.15
N ALA A 722 22.24 21.79 7.25
CA ALA A 722 21.72 20.56 7.87
C ALA A 722 20.78 19.78 6.97
N VAL A 723 19.91 20.45 6.22
CA VAL A 723 18.98 19.76 5.32
C VAL A 723 19.73 19.14 4.14
N THR A 724 20.76 19.81 3.61
CA THR A 724 21.59 19.27 2.54
C THR A 724 22.34 18.01 2.99
N ASP A 725 22.90 18.00 4.20
CA ASP A 725 23.55 16.80 4.76
C ASP A 725 22.58 15.62 4.91
N VAL A 726 21.35 15.88 5.37
CA VAL A 726 20.27 14.86 5.44
C VAL A 726 19.95 14.31 4.06
N LEU A 727 19.72 15.18 3.07
CA LEU A 727 19.37 14.77 1.71
C LEU A 727 20.49 13.98 1.03
N LEU A 728 21.75 14.29 1.34
CA LEU A 728 22.93 13.58 0.84
C LEU A 728 23.27 12.32 1.65
N ARG A 729 22.56 12.04 2.75
CA ARG A 729 22.86 10.97 3.73
C ARG A 729 24.30 11.02 4.24
N ARG A 730 24.86 12.22 4.35
CA ARG A 730 26.24 12.43 4.83
C ARG A 730 26.28 12.30 6.36
N PRO A 731 27.34 11.71 6.94
CA PRO A 731 27.56 11.80 8.37
C PRO A 731 27.51 13.26 8.85
N PRO A 732 26.96 13.55 10.05
CA PRO A 732 26.89 14.89 10.60
C PRO A 732 28.23 15.62 10.54
N ARG A 733 28.22 16.85 10.02
CA ARG A 733 29.43 17.69 9.98
C ARG A 733 29.70 18.27 11.36
N THR A 734 30.90 18.01 11.88
CA THR A 734 31.38 18.50 13.16
C THR A 734 32.48 19.57 12.97
N LEU A 735 32.56 20.54 13.87
CA LEU A 735 33.60 21.58 13.89
C LEU A 735 34.99 20.97 14.12
N THR A 736 35.06 19.87 14.89
CA THR A 736 36.31 19.13 15.12
C THR A 736 36.72 18.23 13.95
N GLY A 737 35.79 17.88 13.05
CA GLY A 737 35.97 16.83 12.04
C GLY A 737 36.06 15.41 12.61
N GLY A 738 35.81 15.24 13.92
CA GLY A 738 35.82 13.95 14.61
C GLY A 738 34.47 13.21 14.50
N PRO A 739 34.45 11.90 14.82
CA PRO A 739 33.23 11.11 14.89
C PRO A 739 32.34 11.52 16.07
N LEU A 740 31.07 11.11 16.03
CA LEU A 740 30.11 11.37 17.11
C LEU A 740 30.56 10.73 18.44
N PRO A 741 30.46 11.45 19.58
CA PRO A 741 30.86 10.94 20.89
C PRO A 741 29.99 9.76 21.34
N ARG A 742 30.62 8.79 22.03
CA ARG A 742 29.99 7.57 22.59
C ARG A 742 30.68 7.16 23.89
N ASN A 743 30.40 7.87 24.97
CA ASN A 743 30.99 7.64 26.30
C ASN A 743 30.07 6.85 27.23
N GLY A 744 28.86 6.49 26.79
CA GLY A 744 27.92 5.63 27.52
C GLY A 744 26.81 6.38 28.27
N ASP A 745 26.84 7.71 28.31
CA ASP A 745 25.70 8.55 28.67
C ASP A 745 25.13 9.17 27.39
N THR A 746 24.08 8.54 26.86
CA THR A 746 23.47 8.93 25.59
C THR A 746 23.01 10.39 25.56
N ALA A 747 22.47 10.92 26.66
CA ALA A 747 22.03 12.31 26.71
C ALA A 747 23.23 13.26 26.68
N ALA A 748 24.30 12.95 27.42
CA ALA A 748 25.54 13.75 27.40
C ALA A 748 26.25 13.68 26.04
N ASP A 749 26.31 12.50 25.44
CA ASP A 749 26.91 12.28 24.13
C ASP A 749 26.16 13.07 23.06
N ILE A 750 24.82 13.00 23.02
CA ILE A 750 24.03 13.80 22.06
C ILE A 750 24.20 15.30 22.33
N THR A 751 24.21 15.76 23.58
CA THR A 751 24.47 17.18 23.89
C THR A 751 25.84 17.63 23.39
N ALA A 752 26.89 16.83 23.62
CA ALA A 752 28.25 17.13 23.15
C ALA A 752 28.32 17.15 21.61
N ALA A 753 27.67 16.19 20.95
CA ALA A 753 27.57 16.13 19.48
C ALA A 753 26.90 17.38 18.91
N LEU A 754 25.78 17.81 19.51
CA LEU A 754 25.04 19.00 19.08
C LEU A 754 25.90 20.26 19.20
N LEU A 755 26.62 20.42 20.32
CA LEU A 755 27.50 21.56 20.55
C LEU A 755 28.68 21.63 19.56
N ASP A 756 29.08 20.49 19.00
CA ASP A 756 30.17 20.38 18.02
C ASP A 756 29.70 20.44 16.56
N LEU A 757 28.42 20.66 16.27
CA LEU A 757 27.92 20.69 14.89
C LEU A 757 28.37 21.94 14.10
N ASP A 758 28.73 21.74 12.83
CA ASP A 758 28.94 22.80 11.85
C ASP A 758 27.71 22.96 10.93
N CYS A 759 26.66 23.59 11.45
CA CYS A 759 25.39 23.82 10.76
C CYS A 759 24.83 22.54 10.10
N SER A 760 24.72 21.47 10.89
CA SER A 760 24.40 20.12 10.43
C SER A 760 23.27 19.49 11.28
N TYR A 761 23.13 18.17 11.26
CA TYR A 761 22.04 17.46 11.94
C TYR A 761 22.55 16.40 12.92
N ILE A 762 21.72 16.00 13.88
CA ILE A 762 21.86 14.74 14.62
C ILE A 762 20.56 13.96 14.49
N ALA A 763 20.66 12.69 14.11
CA ALA A 763 19.54 11.76 14.09
C ALA A 763 19.54 10.86 15.33
N VAL A 764 18.38 10.68 15.94
CA VAL A 764 18.17 9.80 17.09
C VAL A 764 16.96 8.92 16.78
N HIS A 765 17.27 7.65 16.51
CA HIS A 765 16.27 6.61 16.36
C HIS A 765 16.00 5.99 17.72
N GLY A 766 14.84 6.28 18.29
CA GLY A 766 14.40 5.60 19.50
C GLY A 766 13.23 4.66 19.20
N PRO A 767 13.38 3.36 19.41
CA PRO A 767 12.27 2.40 19.47
C PRO A 767 11.24 2.69 20.60
N PRO A 768 10.11 1.95 20.69
CA PRO A 768 9.12 2.10 21.74
C PRO A 768 9.69 1.86 23.14
N GLY A 769 9.29 2.67 24.12
CA GLY A 769 9.68 2.47 25.52
C GLY A 769 11.12 2.87 25.88
N THR A 770 11.89 3.41 24.94
CA THR A 770 13.31 3.79 25.13
C THR A 770 13.51 5.14 25.84
N GLY A 771 12.42 5.84 26.18
CA GLY A 771 12.51 7.14 26.85
C GLY A 771 12.97 8.29 25.94
N LYS A 772 12.69 8.24 24.63
CA LYS A 772 12.98 9.30 23.65
C LYS A 772 12.67 10.72 24.17
N THR A 773 11.41 10.96 24.54
CA THR A 773 10.93 12.29 24.97
C THR A 773 11.61 12.72 26.26
N HIS A 774 11.85 11.80 27.19
CA HIS A 774 12.61 12.08 28.41
C HIS A 774 14.06 12.48 28.10
N THR A 775 14.74 11.73 27.22
CA THR A 775 16.10 12.03 26.78
C THR A 775 16.18 13.37 26.06
N SER A 776 15.22 13.66 25.18
CA SER A 776 15.09 14.93 24.46
C SER A 776 14.94 16.11 25.42
N ALA A 777 14.05 16.00 26.42
CA ALA A 777 13.84 17.05 27.42
C ALA A 777 15.12 17.34 28.24
N GLN A 778 15.87 16.32 28.61
CA GLN A 778 17.17 16.48 29.31
C GLN A 778 18.20 17.20 28.43
N ILE A 779 18.30 16.83 27.16
CA ILE A 779 19.19 17.49 26.19
C ILE A 779 18.82 18.97 26.03
N ILE A 780 17.53 19.26 25.81
CA ILE A 780 17.00 20.63 25.66
C ILE A 780 17.29 21.45 26.92
N ALA A 781 17.04 20.89 28.11
CA ALA A 781 17.29 21.59 29.37
C ALA A 781 18.76 21.96 29.55
N ARG A 782 19.70 21.05 29.26
CA ARG A 782 21.15 21.33 29.29
C ARG A 782 21.53 22.46 28.31
N LEU A 783 21.10 22.37 27.06
CA LEU A 783 21.41 23.38 26.03
C LEU A 783 20.83 24.77 26.36
N VAL A 784 19.62 24.84 26.92
CA VAL A 784 18.95 26.10 27.27
C VAL A 784 19.52 26.74 28.53
N ASN A 785 19.75 25.94 29.57
CA ASN A 785 20.16 26.43 30.88
C ASN A 785 21.67 26.73 30.91
N GLU A 786 22.49 25.86 30.32
CA GLU A 786 23.96 25.96 30.39
C GLU A 786 24.55 26.74 29.21
N HIS A 787 23.99 26.58 28.00
CA HIS A 787 24.54 27.17 26.77
C HIS A 787 23.69 28.30 26.18
N ARG A 788 22.53 28.61 26.78
CA ARG A 788 21.61 29.68 26.34
C ARG A 788 21.14 29.52 24.88
N TRP A 789 21.04 28.28 24.39
CA TRP A 789 20.53 28.01 23.03
C TRP A 789 19.06 28.37 22.88
N ARG A 790 18.70 28.93 21.73
CA ARG A 790 17.32 29.15 21.31
C ARG A 790 16.86 27.93 20.52
N ILE A 791 15.85 27.25 21.03
CA ILE A 791 15.42 25.94 20.53
C ILE A 791 13.97 26.02 20.05
N GLY A 792 13.72 25.51 18.85
CA GLY A 792 12.37 25.27 18.34
C GLY A 792 11.98 23.80 18.50
N ILE A 793 10.72 23.54 18.79
CA ILE A 793 10.13 22.20 18.81
C ILE A 793 8.98 22.15 17.82
N VAL A 794 9.10 21.26 16.83
CA VAL A 794 8.08 20.99 15.81
C VAL A 794 7.73 19.51 15.78
N ALA A 795 6.46 19.20 15.54
CA ALA A 795 5.95 17.86 15.31
C ALA A 795 4.68 17.92 14.46
N GLN A 796 4.12 16.76 14.09
CA GLN A 796 2.88 16.66 13.32
C GLN A 796 1.63 17.12 14.10
N SER A 797 1.62 16.93 15.43
CA SER A 797 0.45 17.25 16.27
C SER A 797 0.78 18.20 17.40
N HIS A 798 -0.20 19.02 17.78
CA HIS A 798 -0.08 19.91 18.94
C HIS A 798 0.15 19.13 20.24
N ALA A 799 -0.47 17.97 20.39
CA ALA A 799 -0.36 17.16 21.60
C ALA A 799 1.08 16.67 21.84
N VAL A 800 1.78 16.25 20.77
CA VAL A 800 3.19 15.84 20.85
C VAL A 800 4.08 17.01 21.27
N ILE A 801 3.86 18.19 20.68
CA ILE A 801 4.61 19.40 21.02
C ILE A 801 4.39 19.78 22.49
N GLU A 802 3.12 19.85 22.93
CA GLU A 802 2.75 20.22 24.30
C GLU A 802 3.31 19.23 25.32
N HIS A 803 3.26 17.92 25.03
CA HIS A 803 3.84 16.90 25.88
C HIS A 803 5.36 17.08 26.08
N LEU A 804 6.11 17.35 25.01
CA LEU A 804 7.55 17.60 25.12
C LEU A 804 7.83 18.93 25.85
N LEU A 805 7.02 19.97 25.66
CA LEU A 805 7.16 21.22 26.43
C LEU A 805 6.98 20.98 27.94
N ASP A 806 5.99 20.19 28.34
CA ASP A 806 5.79 19.83 29.75
C ASP A 806 6.99 19.06 30.31
N GLN A 807 7.54 18.10 29.55
CA GLN A 807 8.75 17.37 29.95
C GLN A 807 9.98 18.27 30.06
N VAL A 808 10.11 19.29 29.21
CA VAL A 808 11.17 20.30 29.27
C VAL A 808 11.05 21.14 30.54
N LEU A 809 9.84 21.49 30.96
CA LEU A 809 9.59 22.15 32.25
C LEU A 809 9.97 21.23 33.42
N ASP A 810 9.58 19.95 33.35
CA ASP A 810 9.91 18.95 34.39
C ASP A 810 11.43 18.70 34.47
N ALA A 811 12.15 18.84 33.35
CA ALA A 811 13.61 18.78 33.29
C ALA A 811 14.31 20.05 33.82
N GLY A 812 13.55 21.09 34.20
CA GLY A 812 14.07 22.27 34.91
C GLY A 812 14.28 23.52 34.06
N VAL A 813 13.66 23.64 32.88
CA VAL A 813 13.61 24.93 32.16
C VAL A 813 12.52 25.80 32.76
N ALA A 814 12.82 27.08 33.00
CA ALA A 814 11.88 28.01 33.62
C ALA A 814 10.66 28.30 32.70
N PRO A 815 9.41 28.31 33.21
CA PRO A 815 8.20 28.54 32.41
C PRO A 815 8.19 29.81 31.54
N GLU A 816 8.79 30.89 32.03
CA GLU A 816 8.94 32.17 31.31
C GLU A 816 9.85 32.08 30.07
N ARG A 817 10.66 31.01 29.96
CA ARG A 817 11.55 30.74 28.82
C ARG A 817 10.94 29.76 27.81
N VAL A 818 9.76 29.22 28.11
CA VAL A 818 9.07 28.25 27.25
C VAL A 818 7.80 28.90 26.73
N ALA A 819 7.62 28.97 25.41
CA ALA A 819 6.44 29.60 24.82
C ALA A 819 5.82 28.82 23.66
N LYS A 820 4.51 28.95 23.53
CA LYS A 820 3.74 28.41 22.40
C LYS A 820 2.41 29.14 22.27
N LYS A 821 1.86 29.17 21.05
CA LYS A 821 0.51 29.68 20.78
C LYS A 821 -0.55 29.01 21.68
N ARG A 822 -1.43 29.82 22.28
CA ARG A 822 -2.54 29.32 23.11
C ARG A 822 -3.46 28.39 22.32
N LYS A 823 -3.72 27.21 22.87
CA LYS A 823 -4.72 26.25 22.41
C LYS A 823 -5.28 25.53 23.64
N GLY A 824 -6.56 25.70 23.96
CA GLY A 824 -7.19 25.11 25.15
C GLY A 824 -6.97 25.87 26.46
N ASP A 825 -7.04 25.13 27.57
CA ASP A 825 -6.97 25.62 28.95
C ASP A 825 -5.60 26.15 29.35
N ASP A 826 -5.48 26.71 30.57
CA ASP A 826 -4.29 27.43 31.05
C ASP A 826 -3.02 26.54 31.04
N PRO A 827 -2.06 26.80 30.13
CA PRO A 827 -0.88 25.97 30.00
C PRO A 827 0.18 26.28 31.06
N ARG A 828 1.08 25.33 31.33
CA ARG A 828 2.25 25.52 32.22
C ARG A 828 3.33 26.43 31.61
N TRP A 829 3.32 26.62 30.28
CA TRP A 829 4.26 27.47 29.55
C TRP A 829 3.66 28.86 29.24
N THR A 830 4.50 29.78 28.76
CA THR A 830 4.07 31.13 28.36
C THR A 830 3.21 31.09 27.10
N ALA A 831 1.92 31.39 27.23
CA ALA A 831 1.00 31.46 26.11
C ALA A 831 1.21 32.74 25.29
N ILE A 832 1.57 32.61 24.00
CA ILE A 832 1.82 33.74 23.11
C ILE A 832 0.79 33.80 21.96
N SER A 833 0.73 34.94 21.27
CA SER A 833 -0.05 35.08 20.03
C SER A 833 0.80 34.71 18.80
N GLU A 834 0.15 34.50 17.65
CA GLU A 834 0.83 34.17 16.39
C GLU A 834 1.89 35.19 15.97
N ASN A 835 1.72 36.45 16.36
CA ASN A 835 2.62 37.55 15.98
C ASN A 835 3.75 37.80 17.01
N ALA A 836 3.76 37.05 18.11
CA ALA A 836 4.67 37.30 19.23
C ALA A 836 5.89 36.36 19.27
N TYR A 837 6.00 35.41 18.33
CA TYR A 837 7.13 34.48 18.24
C TYR A 837 8.46 35.22 18.09
N ALA A 838 8.59 36.09 17.07
CA ALA A 838 9.81 36.82 16.79
C ALA A 838 10.28 37.69 17.98
N SER A 839 9.35 38.41 18.62
CA SER A 839 9.67 39.21 19.81
C SER A 839 10.10 38.32 20.98
N PHE A 840 9.39 37.22 21.25
CA PHE A 840 9.73 36.31 22.34
C PHE A 840 11.15 35.73 22.21
N ILE A 841 11.52 35.26 21.01
CA ILE A 841 12.85 34.71 20.71
C ILE A 841 13.94 35.78 20.92
N SER A 842 13.66 37.04 20.54
CA SER A 842 14.61 38.15 20.71
C SER A 842 14.78 38.55 22.17
N ASP A 843 13.70 38.54 22.95
CA ASP A 843 13.68 39.04 24.33
C ASP A 843 14.25 38.01 25.33
N HIS A 844 14.30 36.73 24.98
CA HIS A 844 14.68 35.64 25.89
C HIS A 844 15.90 34.86 25.37
N PRO A 845 17.15 35.24 25.74
CA PRO A 845 18.32 34.44 25.41
C PRO A 845 18.21 33.09 26.11
N GLY A 846 18.35 31.97 25.40
CA GLY A 846 18.11 30.63 25.94
C GLY A 846 16.62 30.36 26.22
N CYS A 847 15.87 30.08 25.17
CA CYS A 847 14.43 29.86 25.21
C CYS A 847 14.01 28.64 24.38
N VAL A 848 12.79 28.15 24.64
CA VAL A 848 12.15 27.07 23.89
C VAL A 848 10.84 27.57 23.32
N ILE A 849 10.65 27.41 22.01
CA ILE A 849 9.37 27.71 21.36
C ILE A 849 8.77 26.45 20.74
N GLY A 850 7.47 26.22 20.98
CA GLY A 850 6.71 25.15 20.34
C GLY A 850 5.82 25.69 19.22
N GLY A 851 5.74 24.98 18.09
CA GLY A 851 4.94 25.40 16.95
C GLY A 851 4.71 24.28 15.94
N THR A 852 3.75 24.48 15.05
CA THR A 852 3.51 23.59 13.91
C THR A 852 4.48 23.89 12.77
N ALA A 853 4.53 23.03 11.74
CA ALA A 853 5.36 23.29 10.56
C ALA A 853 5.05 24.65 9.90
N TRP A 854 3.79 25.11 9.94
CA TRP A 854 3.38 26.43 9.45
C TRP A 854 4.01 27.60 10.22
N ASP A 855 4.27 27.43 11.51
CA ASP A 855 4.89 28.46 12.33
C ASP A 855 6.37 28.61 11.96
N PHE A 856 7.08 27.48 11.82
CA PHE A 856 8.52 27.47 11.51
C PHE A 856 8.84 27.74 10.03
N ALA A 857 7.93 27.44 9.10
CA ALA A 857 8.08 27.80 7.69
C ALA A 857 7.70 29.27 7.39
N ASN A 858 7.15 30.00 8.37
CA ASN A 858 6.75 31.38 8.19
C ASN A 858 7.82 32.33 8.74
N GLU A 859 8.61 32.94 7.84
CA GLU A 859 9.70 33.86 8.18
C GLU A 859 9.26 35.08 8.99
N ALA A 860 7.98 35.50 8.90
CA ALA A 860 7.45 36.60 9.70
C ALA A 860 7.21 36.20 11.18
N ARG A 861 7.03 34.91 11.45
CA ARG A 861 6.88 34.37 12.82
C ARG A 861 8.22 33.93 13.39
N VAL A 862 8.93 33.08 12.65
CA VAL A 862 10.25 32.55 13.03
C VAL A 862 11.25 32.91 11.93
N PRO A 863 12.06 33.97 12.12
CA PRO A 863 13.04 34.38 11.14
C PRO A 863 14.07 33.27 10.82
N ARG A 864 14.63 33.31 9.61
CA ARG A 864 15.63 32.32 9.18
C ARG A 864 16.84 32.29 10.10
N GLN A 865 17.30 31.08 10.43
CA GLN A 865 18.47 30.82 11.27
C GLN A 865 18.48 31.58 12.61
N CYS A 866 17.31 31.99 13.12
CA CYS A 866 17.20 32.66 14.41
C CYS A 866 17.34 31.69 15.59
N LEU A 867 17.10 30.40 15.35
CA LEU A 867 17.24 29.32 16.32
C LEU A 867 18.60 28.64 16.14
N ASP A 868 19.19 28.26 17.27
CA ASP A 868 20.44 27.51 17.29
C ASP A 868 20.16 26.02 16.97
N LEU A 869 18.97 25.52 17.37
CA LEU A 869 18.52 24.15 17.11
C LEU A 869 17.01 24.10 16.80
N LEU A 870 16.62 23.30 15.81
CA LEU A 870 15.24 22.86 15.62
C LEU A 870 15.12 21.37 15.93
N VAL A 871 14.28 21.03 16.90
CA VAL A 871 13.95 19.66 17.28
C VAL A 871 12.70 19.24 16.52
N ILE A 872 12.86 18.24 15.64
CA ILE A 872 11.76 17.59 14.93
C ILE A 872 11.43 16.32 15.70
N GLU A 873 10.39 16.40 16.54
CA GLU A 873 9.88 15.25 17.30
C GLU A 873 8.91 14.43 16.44
N GLU A 874 8.91 13.10 16.64
CA GLU A 874 8.23 12.15 15.75
C GLU A 874 8.71 12.27 14.29
N ALA A 875 10.03 12.49 14.09
CA ALA A 875 10.67 12.59 12.77
C ALA A 875 10.55 11.32 11.92
N GLY A 876 10.07 10.20 12.48
CA GLY A 876 9.67 9.01 11.72
C GLY A 876 8.35 9.18 10.95
N GLN A 877 7.54 10.18 11.35
CA GLN A 877 6.29 10.61 10.73
C GLN A 877 6.39 11.99 10.06
N PHE A 878 7.59 12.59 9.99
CA PHE A 878 7.80 13.93 9.46
C PHE A 878 8.51 13.83 8.11
N ASN A 879 7.77 14.03 7.02
CA ASN A 879 8.31 13.87 5.66
C ASN A 879 9.44 14.85 5.31
N LEU A 880 10.23 14.50 4.30
CA LEU A 880 11.35 15.33 3.82
C LEU A 880 10.89 16.68 3.28
N ALA A 881 9.73 16.77 2.61
CA ALA A 881 9.22 18.05 2.09
C ALA A 881 8.98 19.07 3.22
N ASN A 882 8.32 18.64 4.30
CA ASN A 882 8.10 19.44 5.50
C ASN A 882 9.42 19.72 6.22
N THR A 883 10.35 18.76 6.25
CA THR A 883 11.70 18.97 6.81
C THR A 883 12.43 20.09 6.06
N ILE A 884 12.39 20.09 4.72
CA ILE A 884 12.93 21.15 3.86
C ILE A 884 12.22 22.50 4.13
N ALA A 885 10.92 22.48 4.39
CA ALA A 885 10.13 23.68 4.67
C ALA A 885 10.49 24.35 6.01
N VAL A 886 10.78 23.56 7.07
CA VAL A 886 11.03 24.09 8.42
C VAL A 886 12.50 24.29 8.73
N ALA A 887 13.40 23.56 8.07
CA ALA A 887 14.84 23.63 8.32
C ALA A 887 15.44 25.06 8.27
N PRO A 888 15.00 25.98 7.38
CA PRO A 888 15.54 27.34 7.34
C PRO A 888 15.39 28.15 8.64
N ALA A 889 14.52 27.75 9.58
CA ALA A 889 14.33 28.43 10.85
C ALA A 889 15.53 28.30 11.81
N ALA A 890 16.37 27.27 11.65
CA ALA A 890 17.47 26.95 12.57
C ALA A 890 18.81 26.70 11.86
N ARG A 891 19.90 26.72 12.63
CA ARG A 891 21.24 26.37 12.16
C ARG A 891 21.49 24.86 12.17
N ASN A 892 21.01 24.19 13.22
CA ASN A 892 21.16 22.76 13.41
C ASN A 892 19.80 22.05 13.54
N LEU A 893 19.75 20.77 13.20
CA LEU A 893 18.56 19.92 13.34
C LEU A 893 18.80 18.76 14.31
N LEU A 894 17.82 18.46 15.16
CA LEU A 894 17.75 17.23 15.94
C LEU A 894 16.51 16.44 15.48
N LEU A 895 16.72 15.31 14.82
CA LEU A 895 15.67 14.44 14.31
C LEU A 895 15.41 13.32 15.32
N LEU A 896 14.26 13.32 15.97
CA LEU A 896 13.90 12.36 17.02
C LEU A 896 12.65 11.60 16.64
N GLY A 897 12.70 10.28 16.65
CA GLY A 897 11.52 9.48 16.33
C GLY A 897 11.84 8.03 16.05
N ASP A 898 10.90 7.39 15.38
CA ASP A 898 10.95 5.97 15.07
C ASP A 898 10.37 5.72 13.67
N PRO A 899 11.22 5.52 12.64
CA PRO A 899 10.74 5.24 11.29
C PRO A 899 10.08 3.85 11.15
N GLN A 900 10.19 2.98 12.17
CA GLN A 900 9.59 1.64 12.19
C GLN A 900 8.21 1.62 12.86
N GLN A 901 7.74 2.76 13.38
CA GLN A 901 6.35 2.97 13.79
C GLN A 901 5.51 3.49 12.60
N LEU A 902 4.24 3.81 12.84
CA LEU A 902 3.31 4.27 11.81
C LEU A 902 3.93 5.41 10.96
N PRO A 903 4.02 5.28 9.63
CA PRO A 903 4.46 6.36 8.76
C PRO A 903 3.36 7.42 8.62
N GLN A 904 3.72 8.59 8.09
CA GLN A 904 2.74 9.58 7.65
C GLN A 904 1.95 9.02 6.46
N VAL A 905 0.63 9.22 6.47
CA VAL A 905 -0.21 8.93 5.30
C VAL A 905 -0.02 10.04 4.27
N CYS A 906 0.68 9.74 3.18
CA CYS A 906 0.74 10.56 1.98
C CYS A 906 -0.14 9.91 0.89
N GLN A 907 -0.86 10.71 0.12
CA GLN A 907 -1.77 10.21 -0.92
C GLN A 907 -1.30 10.51 -2.34
N GLY A 908 -0.44 11.51 -2.51
CA GLY A 908 0.14 11.90 -3.78
C GLY A 908 1.27 10.97 -4.20
N THR A 909 1.54 10.96 -5.51
CA THR A 909 2.73 10.31 -6.08
C THR A 909 3.80 11.38 -6.31
N HIS A 910 5.06 11.09 -6.00
CA HIS A 910 6.16 12.03 -6.15
C HIS A 910 7.30 11.44 -7.02
N PRO A 911 8.00 12.29 -7.81
CA PRO A 911 9.07 11.84 -8.73
C PRO A 911 10.39 11.49 -8.01
N ALA A 912 10.47 11.78 -6.71
CA ALA A 912 11.53 11.39 -5.80
C ALA A 912 10.88 11.12 -4.43
N PRO A 913 11.49 10.27 -3.57
CA PRO A 913 10.92 9.83 -2.29
C PRO A 913 10.99 10.95 -1.24
N VAL A 914 10.30 12.05 -1.50
CA VAL A 914 10.25 13.25 -0.63
C VAL A 914 9.10 13.16 0.38
N ASP A 915 8.21 12.20 0.18
CA ASP A 915 7.17 11.71 1.08
C ASP A 915 7.71 10.82 2.21
N ASP A 916 8.92 10.26 2.05
CA ASP A 916 9.61 9.55 3.12
C ASP A 916 9.92 10.47 4.30
N SER A 917 9.93 9.90 5.50
CA SER A 917 10.34 10.62 6.70
C SER A 917 11.84 10.89 6.71
N ALA A 918 12.27 11.99 7.32
CA ALA A 918 13.70 12.33 7.37
C ALA A 918 14.54 11.24 8.04
N LEU A 919 14.00 10.58 9.09
CA LEU A 919 14.66 9.42 9.70
C LEU A 919 14.61 8.18 8.80
N GLY A 920 13.50 7.91 8.13
CA GLY A 920 13.40 6.79 7.18
C GLY A 920 14.40 6.91 6.04
N TRP A 921 14.57 8.12 5.50
CA TRP A 921 15.57 8.43 4.48
C TRP A 921 17.01 8.14 4.93
N LEU A 922 17.35 8.46 6.19
CA LEU A 922 18.67 8.24 6.76
C LEU A 922 18.96 6.78 7.12
N VAL A 923 17.90 6.00 7.36
CA VAL A 923 17.98 4.55 7.63
C VAL A 923 18.27 3.75 6.34
N GLU A 924 18.03 4.31 5.15
CA GLU A 924 18.47 3.74 3.88
C GLU A 924 17.93 2.32 3.61
N GLY A 925 16.65 2.09 3.97
CA GLY A 925 16.00 0.80 3.75
C GLY A 925 16.37 -0.30 4.76
N ALA A 926 17.31 -0.03 5.68
CA ALA A 926 17.52 -0.89 6.85
C ALA A 926 16.35 -0.76 7.86
N HIS A 927 16.38 -1.52 8.96
CA HIS A 927 15.42 -1.30 10.05
C HIS A 927 15.94 -0.32 11.11
N THR A 928 17.26 -0.20 11.27
CA THR A 928 17.89 0.59 12.33
C THR A 928 18.86 1.64 11.79
N LEU A 929 19.10 2.71 12.56
CA LEU A 929 19.93 3.83 12.11
C LEU A 929 21.42 3.43 12.07
N PRO A 930 22.16 3.77 10.98
CA PRO A 930 23.60 3.61 10.92
C PRO A 930 24.35 4.39 12.01
N VAL A 931 25.45 3.82 12.51
CA VAL A 931 26.20 4.34 13.68
C VAL A 931 26.94 5.65 13.43
N ASP A 932 27.26 5.93 12.17
CA ASP A 932 27.93 7.14 11.70
C ASP A 932 26.94 8.30 11.44
N ARG A 933 25.65 8.00 11.29
CA ARG A 933 24.59 8.99 11.02
C ARG A 933 23.87 9.48 12.28
N GLY A 934 24.06 8.82 13.42
CA GLY A 934 23.43 9.23 14.67
C GLY A 934 23.38 8.16 15.76
N TYR A 935 22.36 8.24 16.61
CA TYR A 935 22.20 7.40 17.80
C TYR A 935 20.97 6.49 17.68
N PHE A 936 21.14 5.22 18.03
CA PHE A 936 20.04 4.26 18.20
C PHE A 936 19.88 3.98 19.68
N LEU A 937 18.68 4.21 20.23
CA LEU A 937 18.39 3.92 21.65
C LEU A 937 18.02 2.44 21.79
N ASP A 938 18.96 1.61 22.18
CA ASP A 938 18.81 0.15 22.19
C ASP A 938 18.11 -0.42 23.43
N CYS A 939 17.83 0.38 24.47
CA CYS A 939 17.25 -0.11 25.72
C CYS A 939 15.82 0.40 25.97
N SER A 940 14.84 -0.50 26.02
CA SER A 940 13.44 -0.22 26.37
C SER A 940 13.17 -0.43 27.87
N PHE A 941 12.53 0.54 28.50
CA PHE A 941 12.05 0.52 29.88
C PHE A 941 10.58 0.05 29.99
N ARG A 942 9.94 -0.26 28.86
CA ARG A 942 8.52 -0.65 28.79
C ARG A 942 8.30 -2.15 28.69
N MET A 943 8.93 -2.84 27.77
CA MET A 943 8.53 -4.22 27.44
C MET A 943 9.35 -5.25 28.21
N HIS A 944 8.69 -6.25 28.80
CA HIS A 944 9.36 -7.46 29.30
C HIS A 944 10.17 -8.14 28.17
N PRO A 945 11.33 -8.78 28.43
CA PRO A 945 12.16 -9.42 27.40
C PRO A 945 11.40 -10.33 26.42
N ALA A 946 10.44 -11.12 26.93
CA ALA A 946 9.63 -12.02 26.10
C ALA A 946 8.66 -11.30 25.13
N VAL A 947 8.31 -10.04 25.38
CA VAL A 947 7.56 -9.18 24.45
C VAL A 947 8.51 -8.38 23.56
N CYS A 948 9.59 -7.88 24.15
CA CYS A 948 10.60 -7.07 23.47
C CYS A 948 11.33 -7.85 22.37
N GLY A 949 11.67 -9.13 22.61
CA GLY A 949 12.36 -9.98 21.64
C GLY A 949 11.64 -10.10 20.30
N PRO A 950 10.36 -10.53 20.26
CA PRO A 950 9.56 -10.55 19.03
C PRO A 950 9.47 -9.19 18.33
N VAL A 951 9.23 -8.10 19.08
CA VAL A 951 9.17 -6.73 18.52
C VAL A 951 10.51 -6.29 17.94
N SER A 952 11.60 -6.58 18.66
CA SER A 952 12.98 -6.30 18.26
C SER A 952 13.37 -7.04 16.98
N ARG A 953 12.96 -8.30 16.85
CA ARG A 953 13.18 -9.09 15.62
C ARG A 953 12.32 -8.58 14.46
N LEU A 954 11.06 -8.22 14.71
CA LEU A 954 10.12 -7.75 13.68
C LEU A 954 10.57 -6.44 13.03
N SER A 955 11.12 -5.52 13.83
CA SER A 955 11.27 -4.11 13.44
C SER A 955 12.63 -3.47 13.75
N TYR A 956 13.54 -4.14 14.46
CA TYR A 956 14.79 -3.51 14.94
C TYR A 956 16.03 -4.43 14.84
N ASP A 957 16.03 -5.41 13.95
CA ASP A 957 17.16 -6.32 13.70
C ASP A 957 17.68 -7.04 14.96
N GLY A 958 16.83 -7.24 15.97
CA GLY A 958 17.25 -7.82 17.26
C GLY A 958 18.07 -6.88 18.16
N ARG A 959 18.28 -5.62 17.76
CA ARG A 959 19.10 -4.64 18.49
C ARG A 959 18.40 -4.02 19.70
N LEU A 960 17.06 -4.01 19.73
CA LEU A 960 16.29 -3.51 20.87
C LEU A 960 16.27 -4.55 22.00
N GLN A 961 16.63 -4.11 23.21
CA GLN A 961 16.72 -4.91 24.42
C GLN A 961 15.83 -4.34 25.52
N SER A 962 15.53 -5.17 26.52
CA SER A 962 14.76 -4.78 27.70
C SER A 962 15.67 -4.38 28.85
N HIS A 963 15.33 -3.32 29.56
CA HIS A 963 16.06 -2.92 30.76
C HIS A 963 15.84 -3.94 31.88
N GLU A 964 16.89 -4.67 32.27
CA GLU A 964 16.83 -5.82 33.19
C GLU A 964 16.19 -5.47 34.54
N LYS A 965 16.62 -4.37 35.18
CA LYS A 965 16.16 -4.02 36.54
C LYS A 965 14.73 -3.50 36.63
N VAL A 966 14.10 -3.17 35.50
CA VAL A 966 12.78 -2.52 35.46
C VAL A 966 11.80 -3.45 34.76
N SER A 967 12.03 -3.69 33.48
CA SER A 967 11.07 -4.40 32.63
C SER A 967 11.13 -5.91 32.80
N ALA A 968 12.30 -6.50 33.06
CA ALA A 968 12.45 -7.94 33.27
C ALA A 968 12.09 -8.39 34.71
N ALA A 969 12.01 -7.46 35.66
CA ALA A 969 11.61 -7.74 37.04
C ALA A 969 10.08 -7.83 37.24
N ARG A 970 9.30 -7.45 36.22
CA ARG A 970 7.84 -7.48 36.27
C ARG A 970 7.31 -8.89 36.26
N LYS A 971 6.19 -9.13 36.94
CA LYS A 971 5.58 -10.46 37.05
C LYS A 971 4.06 -10.35 37.08
N LEU A 972 3.41 -11.29 36.39
CA LEU A 972 1.97 -11.53 36.50
C LEU A 972 1.76 -12.98 36.95
N ASP A 973 1.04 -13.18 38.06
CA ASP A 973 0.84 -14.51 38.61
C ASP A 973 0.11 -15.44 37.61
N SER A 974 0.60 -16.68 37.49
CA SER A 974 0.04 -17.74 36.61
C SER A 974 0.07 -17.48 35.10
N ILE A 975 0.69 -16.38 34.63
CA ILE A 975 0.80 -16.04 33.22
C ILE A 975 2.27 -15.82 32.85
N GLU A 976 2.79 -16.61 31.91
CA GLU A 976 4.13 -16.36 31.34
C GLU A 976 4.09 -15.15 30.38
N PRO A 977 5.11 -14.28 30.41
CA PRO A 977 5.17 -13.10 29.54
C PRO A 977 5.41 -13.49 28.08
N GLY A 978 5.04 -12.61 27.15
CA GLY A 978 5.31 -12.79 25.71
C GLY A 978 4.18 -12.36 24.78
N VAL A 979 4.34 -12.67 23.50
CA VAL A 979 3.30 -12.49 22.47
C VAL A 979 2.60 -13.83 22.25
N ARG A 980 1.28 -13.88 22.45
CA ARG A 980 0.47 -15.09 22.44
C ARG A 980 -0.67 -14.96 21.43
N VAL A 981 -1.20 -16.09 20.96
CA VAL A 981 -2.39 -16.12 20.11
C VAL A 981 -3.60 -16.56 20.93
N LEU A 982 -4.73 -15.88 20.76
CA LEU A 982 -6.06 -16.34 21.15
C LEU A 982 -6.85 -16.61 19.87
N GLU A 983 -6.97 -17.89 19.49
CA GLU A 983 -7.69 -18.27 18.27
C GLU A 983 -9.19 -18.35 18.53
N VAL A 984 -9.98 -17.63 17.73
CA VAL A 984 -11.44 -17.55 17.84
C VAL A 984 -12.03 -17.95 16.49
N PRO A 985 -12.71 -19.10 16.36
CA PRO A 985 -13.34 -19.48 15.10
C PRO A 985 -14.53 -18.58 14.76
N HIS A 986 -14.47 -17.89 13.63
CA HIS A 986 -15.59 -17.11 13.06
C HIS A 986 -15.47 -17.00 11.54
N LEU A 987 -16.60 -16.87 10.83
CA LEU A 987 -16.67 -16.86 9.35
C LEU A 987 -17.35 -15.59 8.84
N GLY A 988 -16.81 -14.99 7.77
CA GLY A 988 -17.43 -13.87 7.06
C GLY A 988 -17.40 -12.51 7.76
N ASN A 989 -16.67 -12.37 8.87
CA ASN A 989 -16.48 -11.09 9.55
C ASN A 989 -15.42 -10.25 8.82
N SER A 990 -15.68 -8.94 8.71
CA SER A 990 -14.85 -8.01 7.91
C SER A 990 -14.29 -6.87 8.76
N THR A 991 -15.15 -5.97 9.22
CA THR A 991 -14.77 -4.76 9.99
C THR A 991 -15.15 -4.82 11.47
N ASP A 992 -15.94 -5.81 11.87
CA ASP A 992 -16.30 -6.13 13.24
C ASP A 992 -16.47 -7.65 13.42
N SER A 993 -16.20 -8.14 14.63
CA SER A 993 -16.41 -9.51 15.09
C SER A 993 -16.89 -9.50 16.54
N PRO A 994 -18.18 -9.82 16.76
CA PRO A 994 -18.72 -10.05 18.10
C PRO A 994 -18.02 -11.20 18.82
N GLU A 995 -17.62 -12.26 18.11
CA GLU A 995 -16.97 -13.44 18.69
C GLU A 995 -15.61 -13.09 19.30
N GLU A 996 -14.79 -12.30 18.59
CA GLU A 996 -13.53 -11.80 19.16
C GLU A 996 -13.78 -10.89 20.37
N ALA A 997 -14.81 -10.02 20.31
CA ALA A 997 -15.16 -9.13 21.41
C ALA A 997 -15.56 -9.92 22.67
N ASP A 998 -16.41 -10.93 22.54
CA ASP A 998 -16.84 -11.80 23.63
C ASP A 998 -15.67 -12.59 24.22
N ALA A 999 -14.77 -13.11 23.36
CA ALA A 999 -13.57 -13.81 23.79
C ALA A 999 -12.61 -12.89 24.59
N ILE A 1000 -12.47 -11.63 24.17
CA ILE A 1000 -11.68 -10.62 24.89
C ILE A 1000 -12.29 -10.30 26.25
N VAL A 1001 -13.62 -10.10 26.32
CA VAL A 1001 -14.32 -9.86 27.59
C VAL A 1001 -14.13 -11.03 28.56
N ALA A 1002 -14.27 -12.27 28.08
CA ALA A 1002 -14.06 -13.46 28.88
C ALA A 1002 -12.62 -13.56 29.40
N ALA A 1003 -11.63 -13.28 28.55
CA ALA A 1003 -10.22 -13.28 28.92
C ALA A 1003 -9.89 -12.20 29.97
N ILE A 1004 -10.38 -10.96 29.79
CA ILE A 1004 -10.19 -9.88 30.76
C ILE A 1004 -10.83 -10.24 32.10
N THR A 1005 -12.07 -10.74 32.08
CA THR A 1005 -12.79 -11.14 33.30
C THR A 1005 -12.03 -12.21 34.08
N GLY A 1006 -11.43 -13.18 33.39
CA GLY A 1006 -10.62 -14.22 34.03
C GLY A 1006 -9.29 -13.72 34.61
N LEU A 1007 -8.76 -12.60 34.12
CA LEU A 1007 -7.48 -12.03 34.58
C LEU A 1007 -7.64 -10.98 35.68
N LEU A 1008 -8.83 -10.39 35.83
CA LEU A 1008 -9.10 -9.41 36.89
C LEU A 1008 -8.82 -10.00 38.29
N GLY A 1009 -8.15 -9.21 39.13
CA GLY A 1009 -7.76 -9.65 40.47
C GLY A 1009 -6.45 -10.44 40.55
N THR A 1010 -5.87 -10.85 39.42
CA THR A 1010 -4.54 -11.51 39.40
C THR A 1010 -3.46 -10.54 39.88
N THR A 1011 -2.50 -11.01 40.70
CA THR A 1011 -1.42 -10.17 41.22
C THR A 1011 -0.46 -9.75 40.10
N TRP A 1012 -0.32 -8.44 39.91
CA TRP A 1012 0.67 -7.79 39.06
C TRP A 1012 1.74 -7.15 39.93
N THR A 1013 3.02 -7.41 39.63
CA THR A 1013 4.17 -6.80 40.31
C THR A 1013 4.99 -6.00 39.31
N ASP A 1014 5.23 -4.73 39.63
CA ASP A 1014 6.11 -3.84 38.87
C ASP A 1014 7.00 -2.97 39.77
N GLU A 1015 7.65 -1.97 39.17
CA GLU A 1015 8.54 -1.02 39.85
C GLU A 1015 7.87 -0.23 41.00
N HIS A 1016 6.54 -0.21 41.09
CA HIS A 1016 5.77 0.50 42.11
C HIS A 1016 5.19 -0.42 43.19
N GLY A 1017 5.37 -1.74 43.08
CA GLY A 1017 4.91 -2.72 44.06
C GLY A 1017 3.99 -3.78 43.44
N SER A 1018 3.26 -4.51 44.30
CA SER A 1018 2.32 -5.54 43.87
C SER A 1018 0.88 -5.10 44.10
N THR A 1019 0.06 -5.16 43.06
CA THR A 1019 -1.36 -4.79 43.07
C THR A 1019 -2.18 -5.81 42.28
N PRO A 1020 -3.46 -6.04 42.62
CA PRO A 1020 -4.35 -6.83 41.76
C PRO A 1020 -4.65 -6.09 40.46
N LEU A 1021 -4.71 -6.80 39.34
CA LEU A 1021 -5.13 -6.22 38.06
C LEU A 1021 -6.56 -5.67 38.16
N SER A 1022 -6.67 -4.37 37.90
CA SER A 1022 -7.92 -3.63 37.69
C SER A 1022 -8.16 -3.39 36.19
N GLN A 1023 -9.32 -2.84 35.83
CA GLN A 1023 -9.70 -2.53 34.44
C GLN A 1023 -8.69 -1.61 33.71
N GLU A 1024 -8.04 -0.70 34.42
CA GLU A 1024 -7.06 0.25 33.83
C GLU A 1024 -5.77 -0.43 33.34
N HIS A 1025 -5.54 -1.67 33.75
CA HIS A 1025 -4.36 -2.46 33.36
C HIS A 1025 -4.57 -3.24 32.06
N PHE A 1026 -5.71 -3.07 31.40
CA PHE A 1026 -6.05 -3.71 30.13
C PHE A 1026 -6.20 -2.67 29.01
N LEU A 1027 -5.73 -3.04 27.83
CA LEU A 1027 -5.87 -2.26 26.62
C LEU A 1027 -6.30 -3.16 25.47
N VAL A 1028 -7.32 -2.77 24.73
CA VAL A 1028 -7.77 -3.45 23.51
C VAL A 1028 -7.49 -2.57 22.30
N VAL A 1029 -6.68 -3.09 21.39
CA VAL A 1029 -6.29 -2.44 20.14
C VAL A 1029 -6.95 -3.19 18.98
N THR A 1030 -7.57 -2.46 18.05
CA THR A 1030 -8.19 -3.04 16.85
C THR A 1030 -7.92 -2.16 15.61
N PRO A 1031 -7.88 -2.73 14.40
CA PRO A 1031 -7.68 -1.99 13.16
C PRO A 1031 -8.89 -1.13 12.72
N TYR A 1032 -10.11 -1.39 13.23
CA TYR A 1032 -11.35 -0.78 12.72
C TYR A 1032 -12.17 -0.10 13.82
N ASN A 1033 -12.73 1.08 13.53
CA ASN A 1033 -13.65 1.79 14.44
C ASN A 1033 -14.96 1.01 14.70
N ALA A 1034 -15.46 0.26 13.70
CA ALA A 1034 -16.61 -0.62 13.88
C ALA A 1034 -16.35 -1.66 14.98
N GLN A 1035 -15.17 -2.31 14.95
CA GLN A 1035 -14.78 -3.23 16.01
C GLN A 1035 -14.52 -2.53 17.35
N VAL A 1036 -14.01 -1.29 17.37
CA VAL A 1036 -13.92 -0.51 18.63
C VAL A 1036 -15.31 -0.41 19.26
N THR A 1037 -16.32 -0.10 18.46
CA THR A 1037 -17.71 0.02 18.93
C THR A 1037 -18.25 -1.31 19.44
N THR A 1038 -18.01 -2.41 18.70
CA THR A 1038 -18.43 -3.76 19.09
C THR A 1038 -17.79 -4.20 20.40
N VAL A 1039 -16.47 -4.05 20.53
CA VAL A 1039 -15.72 -4.35 21.76
C VAL A 1039 -16.19 -3.47 22.91
N ARG A 1040 -16.40 -2.17 22.67
CA ARG A 1040 -16.86 -1.23 23.70
C ARG A 1040 -18.22 -1.63 24.24
N ARG A 1041 -19.17 -1.95 23.36
CA ARG A 1041 -20.51 -2.44 23.73
C ARG A 1041 -20.43 -3.73 24.55
N ALA A 1042 -19.60 -4.69 24.15
CA ALA A 1042 -19.43 -5.95 24.86
C ALA A 1042 -18.82 -5.75 26.26
N LEU A 1043 -17.79 -4.91 26.38
CA LEU A 1043 -17.17 -4.56 27.65
C LEU A 1043 -18.17 -3.83 28.58
N ASP A 1044 -18.92 -2.87 28.06
CA ASP A 1044 -19.88 -2.08 28.85
C ASP A 1044 -21.05 -2.97 29.33
N ALA A 1045 -21.52 -3.89 28.50
CA ALA A 1045 -22.52 -4.90 28.89
C ALA A 1045 -22.02 -5.82 30.02
N ALA A 1046 -20.70 -6.06 30.09
CA ALA A 1046 -20.05 -6.82 31.16
C ALA A 1046 -19.66 -5.97 32.38
N GLY A 1047 -19.93 -4.65 32.37
CA GLY A 1047 -19.55 -3.73 33.45
C GLY A 1047 -18.07 -3.31 33.46
N LEU A 1048 -17.36 -3.49 32.34
CA LEU A 1048 -15.94 -3.21 32.17
C LEU A 1048 -15.68 -1.84 31.51
N THR A 1049 -16.30 -0.78 32.04
CA THR A 1049 -16.32 0.57 31.45
C THR A 1049 -14.96 1.29 31.44
N ASP A 1050 -14.03 0.91 32.31
CA ASP A 1050 -12.74 1.59 32.47
C ASP A 1050 -11.63 0.96 31.62
N VAL A 1051 -11.88 -0.20 30.98
CA VAL A 1051 -10.96 -0.81 30.02
C VAL A 1051 -10.83 0.09 28.80
N GLN A 1052 -9.61 0.38 28.35
CA GLN A 1052 -9.41 1.22 27.16
C GLN A 1052 -9.52 0.39 25.87
N ALA A 1053 -10.31 0.87 24.90
CA ALA A 1053 -10.46 0.25 23.58
C ALA A 1053 -10.40 1.31 22.48
N GLY A 1054 -9.73 1.01 21.36
CA GLY A 1054 -9.46 2.00 20.32
C GLY A 1054 -8.56 1.48 19.19
N THR A 1055 -8.31 2.33 18.19
CA THR A 1055 -7.45 2.00 17.06
C THR A 1055 -5.96 2.19 17.38
N VAL A 1056 -5.11 1.54 16.58
CA VAL A 1056 -3.63 1.64 16.70
C VAL A 1056 -3.17 3.09 16.72
N ASP A 1057 -3.75 3.93 15.85
CA ASP A 1057 -3.41 5.34 15.67
C ASP A 1057 -3.72 6.18 16.93
N LYS A 1058 -4.76 5.83 17.71
CA LYS A 1058 -5.14 6.55 18.95
C LYS A 1058 -4.29 6.21 20.17
N PHE A 1059 -3.61 5.06 20.17
CA PHE A 1059 -2.84 4.59 21.32
C PHE A 1059 -1.34 4.87 21.24
N GLN A 1060 -0.90 5.74 20.34
CA GLN A 1060 0.47 6.20 20.31
C GLN A 1060 0.83 6.90 21.64
N GLY A 1061 1.70 6.26 22.41
CA GLY A 1061 2.17 6.72 23.73
C GLY A 1061 1.52 6.05 24.94
N ARG A 1062 0.37 5.37 24.78
CA ARG A 1062 -0.29 4.60 25.85
C ARG A 1062 0.40 3.25 26.05
N GLN A 1063 0.21 2.62 27.22
CA GLN A 1063 0.79 1.32 27.57
C GLN A 1063 0.00 0.65 28.71
N ALA A 1064 -0.04 -0.68 28.74
CA ALA A 1064 -0.74 -1.47 29.77
C ALA A 1064 -0.01 -2.79 30.06
N PRO A 1065 -0.14 -3.40 31.25
CA PRO A 1065 0.37 -4.76 31.52
C PRO A 1065 -0.08 -5.80 30.51
N VAL A 1066 -1.38 -5.84 30.20
CA VAL A 1066 -2.02 -6.79 29.30
C VAL A 1066 -2.64 -6.05 28.12
N VAL A 1067 -2.27 -6.45 26.90
CA VAL A 1067 -2.83 -5.88 25.66
C VAL A 1067 -3.48 -6.97 24.82
N PHE A 1068 -4.69 -6.71 24.32
CA PHE A 1068 -5.35 -7.52 23.31
C PHE A 1068 -5.30 -6.79 21.97
N VAL A 1069 -4.88 -7.49 20.92
CA VAL A 1069 -4.85 -7.01 19.54
C VAL A 1069 -5.87 -7.82 18.75
N SER A 1070 -7.07 -7.29 18.55
CA SER A 1070 -8.14 -7.91 17.76
C SER A 1070 -7.83 -7.75 16.28
N MET A 1071 -7.78 -8.86 15.53
CA MET A 1071 -7.55 -8.85 14.09
C MET A 1071 -8.85 -8.73 13.29
N THR A 1072 -10.00 -9.02 13.93
CA THR A 1072 -11.37 -8.74 13.48
C THR A 1072 -11.85 -9.57 12.28
N ALA A 1073 -11.09 -9.60 11.19
CA ALA A 1073 -11.50 -10.26 9.96
C ALA A 1073 -11.38 -11.79 10.07
N SER A 1074 -12.34 -12.51 9.49
CA SER A 1074 -12.36 -13.98 9.46
C SER A 1074 -11.29 -14.57 8.56
N SER A 1075 -11.11 -14.01 7.36
CA SER A 1075 -10.17 -14.50 6.35
C SER A 1075 -9.49 -13.34 5.63
N ALA A 1076 -8.42 -13.62 4.88
CA ALA A 1076 -7.76 -12.61 4.05
C ALA A 1076 -8.67 -12.00 2.97
N ALA A 1077 -9.69 -12.73 2.52
CA ALA A 1077 -10.67 -12.27 1.53
C ALA A 1077 -11.70 -11.30 2.12
N ASP A 1078 -11.90 -11.33 3.43
CA ASP A 1078 -12.86 -10.47 4.13
C ASP A 1078 -12.28 -9.10 4.50
N VAL A 1079 -10.99 -8.86 4.24
CA VAL A 1079 -10.30 -7.61 4.61
C VAL A 1079 -10.54 -6.53 3.54
N PRO A 1080 -11.31 -5.45 3.81
CA PRO A 1080 -11.70 -4.48 2.77
C PRO A 1080 -10.52 -3.74 2.15
N ARG A 1081 -9.49 -3.47 2.97
CA ARG A 1081 -8.26 -2.76 2.57
C ARG A 1081 -7.14 -3.70 2.11
N GLY A 1082 -7.46 -4.97 1.93
CA GLY A 1082 -6.51 -6.04 1.69
C GLY A 1082 -5.71 -6.43 2.95
N ILE A 1083 -5.29 -7.69 3.00
CA ILE A 1083 -4.62 -8.27 4.18
C ILE A 1083 -3.32 -7.54 4.57
N GLY A 1084 -2.65 -6.87 3.62
CA GLY A 1084 -1.46 -6.06 3.89
C GLY A 1084 -1.70 -4.89 4.85
N PHE A 1085 -2.94 -4.42 4.98
CA PHE A 1085 -3.31 -3.42 5.99
C PHE A 1085 -3.21 -3.98 7.42
N LEU A 1086 -3.71 -5.21 7.65
CA LEU A 1086 -3.71 -5.86 8.96
C LEU A 1086 -2.32 -6.39 9.34
N LEU A 1087 -1.59 -6.94 8.37
CA LEU A 1087 -0.26 -7.53 8.59
C LEU A 1087 0.87 -6.50 8.43
N ASN A 1088 0.56 -5.21 8.43
CA ASN A 1088 1.54 -4.15 8.33
C ASN A 1088 2.50 -4.17 9.54
N ARG A 1089 3.80 -4.34 9.28
CA ARG A 1089 4.84 -4.44 10.33
C ARG A 1089 4.81 -3.25 11.29
N ASN A 1090 4.71 -2.02 10.77
CA ASN A 1090 4.70 -0.80 11.58
C ASN A 1090 3.47 -0.74 12.51
N ARG A 1091 2.29 -1.15 12.03
CA ARG A 1091 1.07 -1.26 12.87
C ARG A 1091 1.20 -2.32 13.95
N LEU A 1092 1.70 -3.50 13.59
CA LEU A 1092 1.93 -4.60 14.55
C LEU A 1092 2.96 -4.21 15.62
N ASN A 1093 4.06 -3.58 15.22
CA ASN A 1093 5.05 -3.02 16.12
C ASN A 1093 4.41 -2.04 17.12
N VAL A 1094 3.61 -1.08 16.63
CA VAL A 1094 2.91 -0.13 17.49
C VAL A 1094 1.90 -0.80 18.42
N ALA A 1095 1.14 -1.79 17.95
CA ALA A 1095 0.10 -2.47 18.74
C ALA A 1095 0.71 -3.35 19.84
N ILE A 1096 1.68 -4.20 19.50
CA ILE A 1096 2.30 -5.16 20.43
C ILE A 1096 3.18 -4.43 21.46
N SER A 1097 3.91 -3.40 21.04
CA SER A 1097 4.79 -2.62 21.95
C SER A 1097 4.04 -1.74 22.96
N ARG A 1098 2.70 -1.80 23.01
CA ARG A 1098 1.91 -1.23 24.12
C ARG A 1098 1.92 -2.12 25.36
N ALA A 1099 2.21 -3.41 25.21
CA ALA A 1099 2.24 -4.35 26.32
C ALA A 1099 3.50 -4.17 27.17
N LYS A 1100 3.32 -4.07 28.49
CA LYS A 1100 4.44 -4.17 29.42
C LYS A 1100 4.86 -5.62 29.66
N TYR A 1101 3.92 -6.57 29.64
CA TYR A 1101 4.18 -7.97 30.03
C TYR A 1101 3.65 -9.04 29.07
N VAL A 1102 2.39 -8.93 28.60
CA VAL A 1102 1.80 -9.90 27.66
C VAL A 1102 0.92 -9.21 26.63
N ALA A 1103 1.06 -9.65 25.37
CA ALA A 1103 0.20 -9.23 24.26
C ALA A 1103 -0.52 -10.46 23.67
N TYR A 1104 -1.84 -10.41 23.58
CA TYR A 1104 -2.67 -11.44 22.95
C TYR A 1104 -3.11 -10.97 21.56
N ILE A 1105 -2.68 -11.67 20.52
CA ILE A 1105 -3.21 -11.52 19.16
C ILE A 1105 -4.47 -12.37 19.06
N VAL A 1106 -5.63 -11.73 18.95
CA VAL A 1106 -6.93 -12.38 18.82
C VAL A 1106 -7.29 -12.46 17.34
N ARG A 1107 -7.50 -13.67 16.82
CA ARG A 1107 -7.73 -13.88 15.38
C ARG A 1107 -8.53 -15.14 15.08
N SER A 1108 -9.17 -15.17 13.91
CA SER A 1108 -9.61 -16.42 13.28
C SER A 1108 -8.42 -17.24 12.77
N PRO A 1109 -8.46 -18.59 12.87
CA PRO A 1109 -7.49 -19.47 12.21
C PRO A 1109 -7.39 -19.24 10.70
N GLN A 1110 -8.52 -18.94 10.05
CA GLN A 1110 -8.60 -18.73 8.59
C GLN A 1110 -7.93 -17.44 8.12
N LEU A 1111 -7.68 -16.48 9.02
CA LEU A 1111 -7.07 -15.20 8.67
C LEU A 1111 -5.66 -15.38 8.10
N THR A 1112 -4.91 -16.36 8.61
CA THR A 1112 -3.57 -16.71 8.11
C THR A 1112 -3.56 -17.93 7.21
N ASP A 1113 -4.72 -18.56 7.01
CA ASP A 1113 -4.83 -19.75 6.19
C ASP A 1113 -5.03 -19.44 4.70
N TYR A 1114 -4.09 -18.72 4.11
CA TYR A 1114 -4.00 -18.51 2.67
C TYR A 1114 -2.54 -18.46 2.19
N LEU A 1115 -2.34 -18.48 0.87
CA LEU A 1115 -1.06 -18.11 0.27
C LEU A 1115 -1.21 -16.76 -0.43
N PRO A 1116 -0.41 -15.75 -0.07
CA PRO A 1116 -0.42 -14.47 -0.76
C PRO A 1116 0.05 -14.60 -2.22
N ALA A 1117 -0.52 -13.81 -3.12
CA ALA A 1117 -0.08 -13.73 -4.52
C ALA A 1117 1.17 -12.86 -4.72
N GLN A 1118 1.44 -11.95 -3.78
CA GLN A 1118 2.55 -10.98 -3.86
C GLN A 1118 3.65 -11.31 -2.85
N PRO A 1119 4.94 -11.21 -3.20
CA PRO A 1119 6.07 -11.53 -2.31
C PRO A 1119 6.06 -10.74 -1.01
N ASN A 1120 5.85 -9.42 -1.08
CA ASN A 1120 5.83 -8.57 0.11
C ASN A 1120 4.72 -8.98 1.09
N SER A 1121 3.60 -9.52 0.58
CA SER A 1121 2.53 -10.05 1.41
C SER A 1121 2.90 -11.40 2.05
N LEU A 1122 3.69 -12.25 1.38
CA LEU A 1122 4.27 -13.47 1.96
C LEU A 1122 5.20 -13.13 3.12
N ILE A 1123 6.09 -12.17 2.91
CA ILE A 1123 7.02 -11.69 3.93
C ILE A 1123 6.27 -11.09 5.12
N ALA A 1124 5.23 -10.28 4.89
CA ALA A 1124 4.39 -9.75 5.96
C ALA A 1124 3.65 -10.87 6.75
N LEU A 1125 3.12 -11.87 6.05
CA LEU A 1125 2.49 -13.03 6.69
C LEU A 1125 3.48 -13.85 7.51
N GLY A 1126 4.67 -14.10 6.96
CA GLY A 1126 5.75 -14.82 7.63
C GLY A 1126 6.22 -14.11 8.89
N ALA A 1127 6.47 -12.81 8.79
CA ALA A 1127 6.83 -11.97 9.93
C ALA A 1127 5.75 -11.97 11.01
N PHE A 1128 4.47 -11.93 10.62
CA PHE A 1128 3.35 -12.00 11.57
C PHE A 1128 3.28 -13.36 12.28
N LEU A 1129 3.41 -14.47 11.55
CA LEU A 1129 3.40 -15.82 12.14
C LEU A 1129 4.62 -16.05 13.04
N ALA A 1130 5.77 -15.50 12.68
CA ALA A 1130 7.00 -15.59 13.49
C ALA A 1130 6.91 -14.84 14.84
N LEU A 1131 5.95 -13.91 15.02
CA LEU A 1131 5.76 -13.21 16.30
C LEU A 1131 5.34 -14.13 17.42
N THR A 1132 4.65 -15.22 17.10
CA THR A 1132 4.03 -16.13 18.06
C THR A 1132 4.57 -17.55 17.98
N ASP A 1133 5.55 -17.80 17.11
CA ASP A 1133 6.19 -19.10 16.97
C ASP A 1133 7.10 -19.39 18.20
N PRO A 1134 6.80 -20.43 19.00
CA PRO A 1134 7.63 -20.82 20.14
C PRO A 1134 9.02 -21.33 19.73
N VAL A 1135 9.26 -21.67 18.46
CA VAL A 1135 10.49 -22.32 17.98
C VAL A 1135 11.72 -21.41 18.01
N VAL A 1136 11.55 -20.08 17.99
CA VAL A 1136 12.68 -19.12 17.96
C VAL A 1136 13.22 -18.78 19.38
N HIS A 1137 12.62 -19.32 20.44
CA HIS A 1137 12.97 -19.01 21.83
C HIS A 1137 13.93 -20.01 22.51
N ARG A 1138 14.72 -20.78 21.75
CA ARG A 1138 15.92 -21.38 22.33
C ARG A 1138 16.98 -20.30 22.51
N SER A 1139 17.02 -19.76 23.72
CA SER A 1139 18.21 -19.12 24.29
C SER A 1139 19.43 -19.97 23.90
N GLY A 1140 20.41 -19.36 23.23
CA GLY A 1140 21.74 -19.95 23.19
C GLY A 1140 22.23 -20.07 24.62
N ASP A 1141 22.53 -21.30 25.03
CA ASP A 1141 23.52 -21.55 26.07
C ASP A 1141 24.92 -21.26 25.52
#